data_AF-A0A7X3T794-F1
#
_entry.id   AF-A0A7X3T794-F1
#
_cell.length_a   1.000
_cell.length_b   1.000
_cell.length_c   1.000
_cell.angle_alpha   90.00
_cell.angle_beta   90.00
_cell.angle_gamma   90.00
#
_symmetry.space_group_name_H-M   'P 1'
#
loop_
_entity.id
_entity.type
_entity.pdbx_description
1 polymer ?
#
loop_
_entity_poly.entity_id
_entity_poly.type
_entity_poly.pdbx_seq_one_letter_code
_entity_poly.pdbx_strand_id
1 'polypeptide(L)'
;MRNLQITILTLLLGIGLAIQSSADRVQLNTSAAVIHDNLGESVGMSGDYAMVGVPNDDTDDGRNAGSVQVFFRSETGWIQHQKLNTSDTIGGDEFGTTLAMSGDYAIVGAPRKDDFGRNSGAVYIFTRQGTEWVEQAKLVAPDARAGDYFGISVAIDGDTALVGGHRINKPSADAGSVYVFERLGNSWIQTDHLTAPDASKFAYFGFSVGIDGDTAIIGATRDDEAGLDAGAAYVFIRNGIRWTFQEKLLGNNTESEDNFGYAVDVDGDFAIVTSPKNKGQGAAYIYQREGGKWQQKRNRIRIRMIPIDPDGASSFGTSVDISGETAVIGAVGGRVGQDLVGAAYVFTRNEPPFWNQHTKLVASDSNGGDQLGYAVAISGSEVIAGAPKHSAGGLSSGAAYIYEQKEDGTWIESIKLSDGETASEDQFGISVAISGNFAISGAQQDDDVATNAGAAYVFERSGSLWLQRAKFTANDAKAGDLFGNTVAISGETVVIGAPGVDDAGPEAGAAYVFIYSGDEWVQQAKLIGDDTSMFDHFGTSVAIHENTAVIGAHGKDEASVDAGAAYIFVRNGVSWIQQAKLTHQNAVPGDQFGHAVAVYGDNALIGAHRSDATGPDSGAAYVFTRNGGAWSQDFELIPNDSGLGDEFGYAVDLTGGVAIIGAPKEDRSEPDMGAAYIFVETQRAWLQQAKLTATEAEAGDEFGAAVAIHEGTAVVGAWKDDHPAAESRDQALEPFQIDKGSAYSFLRDGLTWVQKRRFVASGTNRSDLFGASVAIRGAFAIVGASGNDNAGDNAGSAFIYNPIDLGFQAADVPFPVDPASQTLTTLGHIKHTTVFQNYPNPFNPETWFPYNLAEQAEVSVKIYDISGGLVRQLNIGLQAPGNYQRQEKAAYWDGRDKSGTRVASGIYFYTFTAGDFQSTRRMVILK
;
A
#
# COMPACT_ATOMS: atom_id res chain seq x y z
N MET A 1 51.24 -58.97 -25.76
CA MET A 1 50.65 -59.16 -27.11
C MET A 1 50.73 -57.83 -27.86
N ARG A 2 50.78 -57.86 -29.19
CA ARG A 2 51.03 -56.68 -30.05
C ARG A 2 49.73 -55.98 -30.47
N ASN A 3 49.82 -54.67 -30.66
CA ASN A 3 49.01 -53.82 -31.55
C ASN A 3 47.51 -53.61 -31.22
N LEU A 4 46.82 -52.57 -31.71
CA LEU A 4 47.16 -51.15 -32.00
C LEU A 4 45.87 -50.46 -32.52
N GLN A 5 45.46 -49.33 -31.94
CA GLN A 5 44.72 -48.18 -32.53
C GLN A 5 44.25 -47.29 -31.34
N ILE A 6 44.76 -46.08 -31.09
CA ILE A 6 44.69 -44.83 -31.89
C ILE A 6 43.20 -44.39 -31.98
N THR A 7 42.78 -43.30 -31.32
CA THR A 7 42.98 -41.90 -31.80
C THR A 7 43.04 -40.83 -30.68
N ILE A 8 44.14 -40.06 -30.65
CA ILE A 8 44.29 -38.56 -30.52
C ILE A 8 43.11 -37.82 -29.83
N LEU A 9 43.23 -37.25 -28.61
CA LEU A 9 44.03 -36.09 -28.12
C LEU A 9 43.43 -34.70 -28.46
N THR A 10 42.82 -34.04 -27.46
CA THR A 10 43.00 -32.59 -27.24
C THR A 10 42.92 -32.25 -25.74
N LEU A 11 43.79 -31.35 -25.29
CA LEU A 11 43.86 -30.82 -23.93
C LEU A 11 43.19 -29.44 -23.93
N LEU A 12 42.28 -29.14 -22.99
CA LEU A 12 41.80 -27.77 -22.77
C LEU A 12 41.35 -27.55 -21.33
N LEU A 13 41.47 -26.29 -20.89
CA LEU A 13 41.31 -25.86 -19.51
C LEU A 13 39.87 -26.11 -19.03
N GLY A 14 39.74 -26.87 -17.93
CA GLY A 14 38.51 -26.90 -17.14
C GLY A 14 38.36 -25.60 -16.37
N ILE A 15 37.84 -24.57 -17.03
CA ILE A 15 37.22 -23.43 -16.35
C ILE A 15 36.07 -24.00 -15.52
N GLY A 16 36.11 -23.81 -14.20
CA GLY A 16 34.97 -24.14 -13.35
C GLY A 16 33.84 -23.19 -13.67
N LEU A 17 32.86 -23.62 -14.48
CA LEU A 17 31.55 -22.98 -14.48
C LEU A 17 30.97 -23.18 -13.09
N ALA A 18 30.89 -22.09 -12.33
CA ALA A 18 29.94 -22.01 -11.23
C ALA A 18 28.55 -22.13 -11.87
N ILE A 19 27.86 -23.23 -11.58
CA ILE A 19 26.44 -23.36 -11.89
C ILE A 19 25.73 -22.44 -10.89
N GLN A 20 25.34 -21.24 -11.33
CA GLN A 20 24.37 -20.44 -10.58
C GLN A 20 23.08 -21.24 -10.52
N SER A 21 22.65 -21.60 -9.31
CA SER A 21 21.31 -22.11 -9.07
C SER A 21 20.34 -20.94 -9.23
N SER A 22 19.51 -20.98 -10.28
CA SER A 22 18.33 -20.13 -10.39
C SER A 22 17.42 -20.43 -9.20
N ALA A 23 17.24 -19.44 -8.31
CA ALA A 23 16.00 -19.40 -7.54
C ALA A 23 14.84 -19.19 -8.54
N ASP A 24 13.64 -19.72 -8.27
CA ASP A 24 12.87 -20.43 -9.32
C ASP A 24 11.35 -20.16 -9.55
N ARG A 25 10.80 -20.90 -10.55
CA ARG A 25 9.42 -20.93 -11.12
C ARG A 25 8.32 -21.18 -10.09
N VAL A 26 7.05 -20.81 -10.32
CA VAL A 26 5.96 -21.01 -9.32
C VAL A 26 4.51 -21.17 -9.87
N GLN A 27 3.68 -21.92 -9.12
CA GLN A 27 2.27 -21.65 -8.74
C GLN A 27 1.90 -22.59 -7.56
N LEU A 28 0.73 -22.42 -6.92
CA LEU A 28 0.38 -23.07 -5.62
C LEU A 28 -0.94 -23.86 -5.57
N ASN A 29 -1.78 -23.78 -6.60
CA ASN A 29 -3.17 -24.26 -6.64
C ASN A 29 -3.31 -25.79 -6.44
N THR A 30 -4.46 -26.32 -5.99
CA THR A 30 -4.60 -27.77 -5.66
C THR A 30 -6.00 -28.42 -5.79
N SER A 31 -7.15 -27.78 -5.48
CA SER A 31 -8.45 -28.48 -5.37
C SER A 31 -9.80 -27.70 -5.44
N ALA A 32 -9.90 -26.35 -5.43
CA ALA A 32 -11.16 -25.66 -5.01
C ALA A 32 -12.00 -24.87 -6.07
N ALA A 33 -13.14 -24.33 -5.60
CA ALA A 33 -13.94 -23.17 -6.08
C ALA A 33 -14.57 -23.11 -7.50
N VAL A 34 -15.16 -21.94 -7.86
CA VAL A 34 -16.08 -21.69 -9.00
C VAL A 34 -15.33 -21.15 -10.25
N ILE A 35 -15.77 -20.10 -10.99
CA ILE A 35 -15.32 -19.78 -12.39
C ILE A 35 -15.56 -18.34 -12.97
N HIS A 36 -16.19 -17.37 -12.30
CA HIS A 36 -17.03 -16.37 -13.04
C HIS A 36 -17.10 -14.85 -12.69
N ASP A 37 -16.57 -14.31 -11.58
CA ASP A 37 -16.83 -12.88 -11.22
C ASP A 37 -15.59 -11.97 -11.00
N ASN A 38 -15.76 -10.64 -11.13
CA ASN A 38 -14.67 -9.66 -11.43
C ASN A 38 -13.75 -9.34 -10.24
N LEU A 39 -12.44 -9.08 -10.44
CA LEU A 39 -11.52 -8.92 -9.30
C LEU A 39 -10.22 -8.11 -9.55
N GLY A 40 -10.02 -6.87 -9.04
CA GLY A 40 -8.70 -6.21 -9.22
C GLY A 40 -8.30 -4.91 -8.48
N GLU A 41 -9.24 -4.09 -8.01
CA GLU A 41 -9.17 -2.66 -8.39
C GLU A 41 -8.34 -1.65 -7.52
N SER A 42 -7.58 -2.01 -6.47
CA SER A 42 -6.57 -1.10 -5.82
C SER A 42 -5.80 -1.71 -4.62
N VAL A 43 -4.69 -1.06 -4.20
CA VAL A 43 -3.71 -1.54 -3.19
C VAL A 43 -3.13 -0.41 -2.30
N GLY A 44 -2.15 -0.73 -1.43
CA GLY A 44 -1.18 0.23 -0.87
C GLY A 44 -0.28 -0.33 0.26
N MET A 45 0.98 0.12 0.45
CA MET A 45 1.90 -0.52 1.44
C MET A 45 2.92 0.37 2.15
N SER A 46 3.28 -0.04 3.37
CA SER A 46 4.38 0.47 4.18
C SER A 46 4.76 -0.50 5.32
N GLY A 47 5.90 -0.29 5.96
CA GLY A 47 6.20 -0.81 7.31
C GLY A 47 6.17 -2.34 7.42
N ASP A 48 5.18 -2.93 8.11
CA ASP A 48 5.27 -4.33 8.58
C ASP A 48 4.15 -5.34 8.22
N TYR A 49 2.83 -5.09 8.32
CA TYR A 49 1.75 -6.09 8.10
C TYR A 49 1.23 -6.21 6.67
N ALA A 50 0.32 -7.16 6.42
CA ALA A 50 -0.14 -7.53 5.09
C ALA A 50 -1.68 -7.83 5.04
N MET A 51 -2.39 -7.43 3.95
CA MET A 51 -3.88 -7.51 3.77
C MET A 51 -4.33 -7.64 2.29
N VAL A 52 -5.58 -8.05 2.01
CA VAL A 52 -6.16 -8.25 0.65
C VAL A 52 -7.64 -7.87 0.58
N GLY A 53 -8.13 -7.35 -0.56
CA GLY A 53 -9.52 -6.89 -0.77
C GLY A 53 -10.56 -7.94 -1.17
N VAL A 54 -10.89 -8.06 -2.46
CA VAL A 54 -11.97 -8.89 -3.06
C VAL A 54 -13.40 -8.29 -3.01
N PRO A 55 -14.06 -8.02 -4.16
CA PRO A 55 -15.42 -7.49 -4.20
C PRO A 55 -16.53 -8.45 -4.60
N ASN A 56 -16.20 -9.59 -5.23
CA ASN A 56 -17.18 -10.31 -6.04
C ASN A 56 -17.09 -11.86 -5.91
N ASP A 57 -17.75 -12.53 -4.94
CA ASP A 57 -17.58 -13.99 -4.66
C ASP A 57 -18.81 -14.75 -4.08
N ASP A 58 -18.68 -16.07 -3.85
CA ASP A 58 -19.69 -17.10 -3.46
C ASP A 58 -19.60 -17.52 -1.93
N THR A 59 -20.28 -18.59 -1.43
CA THR A 59 -20.68 -18.99 0.00
C THR A 59 -21.99 -18.59 0.76
N ASP A 60 -23.16 -18.96 0.21
CA ASP A 60 -24.51 -19.24 0.79
C ASP A 60 -25.73 -18.25 0.69
N ASP A 61 -25.64 -16.89 0.65
CA ASP A 61 -26.78 -16.06 0.15
C ASP A 61 -26.44 -14.60 -0.30
N GLY A 62 -26.45 -14.30 -1.62
CA GLY A 62 -26.49 -12.94 -2.19
C GLY A 62 -25.20 -12.39 -2.83
N ARG A 63 -25.18 -12.29 -4.16
CA ARG A 63 -24.00 -12.12 -5.05
C ARG A 63 -23.14 -10.89 -4.82
N ASN A 64 -21.89 -11.04 -5.27
CA ASN A 64 -20.78 -10.16 -5.00
C ASN A 64 -20.60 -10.01 -3.49
N ALA A 65 -20.41 -11.17 -2.83
CA ALA A 65 -19.69 -11.28 -1.57
C ALA A 65 -18.18 -11.10 -1.83
N GLY A 66 -17.28 -11.31 -0.86
CA GLY A 66 -15.87 -11.07 -1.11
C GLY A 66 -14.97 -11.53 0.03
N SER A 67 -13.81 -12.09 -0.29
CA SER A 67 -12.87 -12.72 0.64
C SER A 67 -11.69 -11.82 1.05
N VAL A 68 -11.86 -10.83 1.94
CA VAL A 68 -10.71 -10.07 2.50
C VAL A 68 -9.83 -10.97 3.34
N GLN A 69 -8.52 -10.83 3.13
CA GLN A 69 -7.54 -11.71 3.70
C GLN A 69 -6.58 -10.92 4.60
N VAL A 70 -6.53 -11.30 5.87
CA VAL A 70 -5.43 -11.03 6.83
C VAL A 70 -4.10 -11.52 6.23
N PHE A 71 -2.88 -11.05 6.57
CA PHE A 71 -1.62 -11.67 6.06
C PHE A 71 -0.35 -11.43 6.95
N PHE A 72 0.74 -12.23 6.84
CA PHE A 72 1.73 -12.49 7.95
C PHE A 72 3.19 -12.78 7.40
N ARG A 73 4.32 -12.77 8.15
CA ARG A 73 5.70 -13.21 7.70
C ARG A 73 6.74 -13.26 8.87
N SER A 74 7.98 -13.65 8.58
CA SER A 74 9.27 -13.10 9.08
C SER A 74 10.44 -13.57 8.19
N GLU A 75 10.92 -14.84 8.30
CA GLU A 75 12.08 -15.39 7.54
C GLU A 75 11.79 -16.49 6.40
N THR A 76 11.07 -17.65 6.52
CA THR A 76 10.77 -18.76 5.51
C THR A 76 9.44 -18.64 4.75
N GLY A 77 9.39 -18.31 3.46
CA GLY A 77 8.11 -17.86 2.87
C GLY A 77 6.85 -18.73 3.09
N TRP A 78 5.71 -18.05 3.16
CA TRP A 78 4.47 -18.44 2.49
C TRP A 78 3.67 -19.59 3.14
N ILE A 79 2.87 -19.24 4.17
CA ILE A 79 2.32 -20.11 5.24
C ILE A 79 0.93 -19.55 5.72
N GLN A 80 -0.29 -19.96 5.25
CA GLN A 80 -1.64 -19.26 5.35
C GLN A 80 -2.64 -19.38 6.58
N HIS A 81 -2.93 -18.35 7.42
CA HIS A 81 -3.51 -18.44 8.80
C HIS A 81 -5.03 -18.63 9.09
N GLN A 82 -5.82 -17.58 9.34
CA GLN A 82 -7.22 -17.66 9.79
C GLN A 82 -8.15 -16.68 9.05
N LYS A 83 -9.33 -17.15 8.61
CA LYS A 83 -10.47 -16.31 8.20
C LYS A 83 -11.36 -15.88 9.36
N LEU A 84 -12.42 -15.15 9.00
CA LEU A 84 -13.44 -14.49 9.81
C LEU A 84 -14.65 -14.16 8.88
N ASN A 85 -15.71 -13.53 9.39
CA ASN A 85 -16.92 -13.07 8.67
C ASN A 85 -17.55 -11.89 9.45
N THR A 86 -18.74 -11.39 9.06
CA THR A 86 -19.61 -10.58 9.93
C THR A 86 -20.92 -11.29 10.30
N SER A 87 -21.61 -10.81 11.33
CA SER A 87 -22.42 -11.67 12.20
C SER A 87 -23.90 -11.84 11.84
N ASP A 88 -24.47 -10.96 10.99
CA ASP A 88 -25.92 -10.97 10.69
C ASP A 88 -26.22 -10.81 9.16
N THR A 89 -25.30 -11.33 8.33
CA THR A 89 -25.05 -11.16 6.88
C THR A 89 -26.21 -11.21 5.83
N ILE A 90 -25.92 -10.66 4.62
CA ILE A 90 -26.56 -10.64 3.26
C ILE A 90 -25.67 -9.71 2.36
N GLY A 91 -25.46 -10.01 1.05
CA GLY A 91 -24.38 -9.49 0.16
C GLY A 91 -24.24 -7.98 -0.20
N GLY A 92 -23.69 -7.65 -1.39
CA GLY A 92 -23.41 -6.26 -1.85
C GLY A 92 -22.76 -6.15 -3.26
N ASP A 93 -22.14 -5.01 -3.64
CA ASP A 93 -21.33 -4.87 -4.89
C ASP A 93 -20.40 -3.60 -4.92
N GLU A 94 -19.59 -3.47 -6.00
CA GLU A 94 -18.93 -2.24 -6.54
C GLU A 94 -18.08 -1.39 -5.58
N PHE A 95 -16.82 -1.77 -5.32
CA PHE A 95 -16.31 -1.59 -3.94
C PHE A 95 -14.85 -1.05 -3.82
N GLY A 96 -14.10 -0.73 -4.90
CA GLY A 96 -12.72 -0.22 -4.82
C GLY A 96 -12.18 0.51 -6.07
N THR A 97 -11.20 1.43 -5.93
CA THR A 97 -10.45 2.07 -7.06
C THR A 97 -9.09 2.74 -6.71
N THR A 98 -8.88 3.35 -5.53
CA THR A 98 -7.63 4.09 -5.17
C THR A 98 -7.37 4.11 -3.66
N LEU A 99 -6.11 3.98 -3.20
CA LEU A 99 -5.74 3.83 -1.77
C LEU A 99 -4.23 3.96 -1.45
N ALA A 100 -3.85 4.11 -0.16
CA ALA A 100 -2.47 4.00 0.40
C ALA A 100 -2.43 3.94 1.97
N MET A 101 -1.31 3.54 2.65
CA MET A 101 -1.33 3.07 4.09
C MET A 101 0.02 2.85 4.86
N SER A 102 0.03 2.81 6.22
CA SER A 102 1.20 2.60 7.13
C SER A 102 0.97 2.20 8.63
N GLY A 103 1.99 1.67 9.35
CA GLY A 103 2.00 1.14 10.74
C GLY A 103 0.87 0.19 11.32
N ASP A 104 0.92 -0.10 12.64
CA ASP A 104 0.22 -1.11 13.50
C ASP A 104 -0.93 -2.01 12.99
N TYR A 105 -1.91 -1.60 12.15
CA TYR A 105 -3.00 -2.52 11.73
C TYR A 105 -3.79 -2.12 10.44
N ALA A 106 -5.10 -2.36 10.36
CA ALA A 106 -5.94 -2.16 9.17
C ALA A 106 -7.40 -1.77 9.49
N ILE A 107 -8.21 -1.55 8.44
CA ILE A 107 -9.69 -1.38 8.38
C ILE A 107 -10.20 -1.78 6.98
N VAL A 108 -11.50 -2.05 6.76
CA VAL A 108 -12.14 -2.08 5.42
C VAL A 108 -13.62 -1.67 5.52
N GLY A 109 -14.24 -1.13 4.45
CA GLY A 109 -15.60 -0.58 4.45
C GLY A 109 -16.65 -1.38 3.65
N ALA A 110 -17.51 -0.66 2.92
CA ALA A 110 -18.32 -1.13 1.80
C ALA A 110 -18.92 0.02 0.97
N PRO A 111 -19.24 -0.25 -0.31
CA PRO A 111 -20.37 0.36 -1.02
C PRO A 111 -21.64 -0.52 -1.06
N ARG A 112 -22.12 -1.00 -2.24
CA ARG A 112 -23.56 -1.18 -2.53
C ARG A 112 -24.28 -2.01 -1.46
N LYS A 113 -25.17 -1.33 -0.73
CA LYS A 113 -26.31 -1.88 0.00
C LYS A 113 -27.54 -0.96 -0.22
N ASP A 114 -28.74 -1.26 0.31
CA ASP A 114 -29.98 -0.72 -0.29
C ASP A 114 -31.22 -0.48 0.63
N ASP A 115 -32.19 0.26 0.09
CA ASP A 115 -33.66 0.23 0.34
C ASP A 115 -34.37 0.90 -0.85
N PHE A 116 -33.82 2.02 -1.34
CA PHE A 116 -34.44 2.87 -2.36
C PHE A 116 -34.32 2.34 -3.80
N GLY A 117 -33.42 1.39 -4.08
CA GLY A 117 -33.32 0.65 -5.33
C GLY A 117 -31.92 0.17 -5.72
N ARG A 118 -30.86 0.90 -5.32
CA ARG A 118 -29.45 0.47 -5.24
C ARG A 118 -28.55 1.60 -4.67
N ASN A 119 -27.26 1.29 -4.44
CA ASN A 119 -26.14 2.23 -4.32
C ASN A 119 -26.28 3.39 -3.29
N SER A 120 -26.59 3.10 -2.02
CA SER A 120 -26.00 3.91 -0.92
C SER A 120 -25.90 3.28 0.49
N GLY A 121 -26.40 2.09 0.79
CA GLY A 121 -25.89 1.08 1.78
C GLY A 121 -25.47 1.33 3.26
N ALA A 122 -24.40 0.67 3.77
CA ALA A 122 -23.89 0.75 5.17
C ALA A 122 -22.43 0.23 5.36
N VAL A 123 -21.76 0.56 6.49
CA VAL A 123 -20.41 0.07 6.88
C VAL A 123 -20.15 -0.04 8.40
N TYR A 124 -19.17 -0.88 8.81
CA TYR A 124 -18.87 -1.29 10.20
C TYR A 124 -17.38 -1.70 10.35
N ILE A 125 -16.78 -1.62 11.55
CA ILE A 125 -15.33 -1.77 11.80
C ILE A 125 -14.96 -2.54 13.08
N PHE A 126 -13.77 -3.15 13.05
CA PHE A 126 -13.14 -4.01 14.06
C PHE A 126 -11.80 -3.39 14.55
N THR A 127 -11.20 -3.81 15.68
CA THR A 127 -9.77 -3.54 15.96
C THR A 127 -9.13 -4.42 17.05
N ARG A 128 -7.82 -4.73 16.88
CA ARG A 128 -6.75 -5.02 17.88
C ARG A 128 -7.16 -5.55 19.28
N GLN A 129 -8.06 -6.52 19.41
CA GLN A 129 -8.53 -6.99 20.73
C GLN A 129 -7.83 -8.24 21.27
N GLY A 130 -6.87 -8.00 22.17
CA GLY A 130 -6.34 -8.95 23.16
C GLY A 130 -6.11 -10.38 22.67
N THR A 131 -7.11 -11.22 22.88
CA THR A 131 -7.24 -12.58 22.31
C THR A 131 -8.72 -12.86 22.02
N GLU A 132 -9.42 -11.90 21.38
CA GLU A 132 -10.82 -11.59 21.74
C GLU A 132 -11.77 -11.21 20.54
N TRP A 133 -11.82 -11.99 19.45
CA TRP A 133 -12.66 -11.73 18.25
C TRP A 133 -14.19 -11.81 18.45
N VAL A 134 -14.98 -11.12 17.59
CA VAL A 134 -16.47 -11.07 17.47
C VAL A 134 -16.89 -9.81 16.68
N GLU A 135 -17.38 -8.74 17.35
CA GLU A 135 -18.13 -7.60 16.81
C GLU A 135 -18.07 -6.34 17.72
N GLN A 136 -17.81 -5.14 17.17
CA GLN A 136 -17.46 -3.92 17.96
C GLN A 136 -18.15 -2.58 17.61
N ALA A 137 -17.92 -1.98 16.43
CA ALA A 137 -18.29 -0.58 16.15
C ALA A 137 -18.87 -0.31 14.74
N LYS A 138 -19.81 0.64 14.65
CA LYS A 138 -20.37 1.22 13.41
C LYS A 138 -20.04 2.72 13.35
N LEU A 139 -19.90 3.27 12.15
CA LEU A 139 -20.00 4.68 11.82
C LEU A 139 -20.55 4.66 10.43
N VAL A 140 -21.66 5.36 10.23
CA VAL A 140 -22.16 5.64 8.90
C VAL A 140 -22.34 7.14 8.80
N ALA A 141 -21.73 7.71 7.78
CA ALA A 141 -21.53 9.15 7.69
C ALA A 141 -22.80 9.87 7.15
N PRO A 142 -22.88 11.22 7.18
CA PRO A 142 -24.14 11.96 7.34
C PRO A 142 -25.28 11.79 6.30
N ASP A 143 -26.49 12.23 6.72
CA ASP A 143 -27.79 12.59 6.11
C ASP A 143 -28.37 11.96 4.77
N ALA A 144 -27.62 11.20 3.97
CA ALA A 144 -28.09 10.24 2.92
C ALA A 144 -28.79 10.66 1.58
N ARG A 145 -28.08 10.46 0.44
CA ARG A 145 -28.56 10.33 -0.96
C ARG A 145 -27.80 9.16 -1.68
N ALA A 146 -27.77 9.03 -3.02
CA ALA A 146 -27.44 7.77 -3.72
C ALA A 146 -26.75 7.91 -5.10
N GLY A 147 -25.70 7.12 -5.37
CA GLY A 147 -24.98 7.17 -6.66
C GLY A 147 -24.18 8.46 -6.93
N ASP A 148 -24.44 9.51 -6.13
CA ASP A 148 -23.46 10.04 -5.18
C ASP A 148 -22.27 9.05 -5.01
N TYR A 149 -22.57 7.79 -4.62
CA TYR A 149 -21.73 6.57 -4.72
C TYR A 149 -20.87 6.23 -3.49
N PHE A 150 -21.32 6.58 -2.28
CA PHE A 150 -20.53 6.69 -1.05
C PHE A 150 -19.32 5.72 -0.90
N GLY A 151 -18.13 6.27 -0.59
CA GLY A 151 -17.08 5.51 0.09
C GLY A 151 -15.57 5.73 -0.17
N ILE A 152 -15.05 6.27 -1.28
CA ILE A 152 -13.63 6.01 -1.62
C ILE A 152 -12.53 6.75 -0.85
N SER A 153 -12.46 8.07 -0.85
CA SER A 153 -11.20 8.74 -0.55
C SER A 153 -10.87 8.65 0.94
N VAL A 154 -9.65 8.21 1.23
CA VAL A 154 -9.12 7.88 2.55
C VAL A 154 -7.62 8.09 2.57
N ALA A 155 -7.07 8.51 3.72
CA ALA A 155 -6.27 7.65 4.58
C ALA A 155 -5.93 8.34 5.90
N ILE A 156 -4.80 8.02 6.55
CA ILE A 156 -4.64 8.08 8.01
C ILE A 156 -3.25 8.49 8.47
N ASP A 157 -3.20 9.35 9.49
CA ASP A 157 -2.03 9.77 10.29
C ASP A 157 -1.98 9.00 11.63
N GLY A 158 -0.86 9.06 12.35
CA GLY A 158 -0.62 8.33 13.61
C GLY A 158 -1.72 8.48 14.65
N ASP A 159 -2.46 9.59 14.55
CA ASP A 159 -3.64 10.00 15.30
C ASP A 159 -4.86 10.36 14.39
N THR A 160 -4.65 10.85 13.16
CA THR A 160 -5.65 11.55 12.33
C THR A 160 -6.15 10.78 11.09
N ALA A 161 -7.12 11.31 10.33
CA ALA A 161 -7.44 10.82 9.00
C ALA A 161 -7.89 11.91 8.00
N LEU A 162 -7.90 11.59 6.70
CA LEU A 162 -8.24 12.47 5.57
C LEU A 162 -9.14 11.79 4.53
N VAL A 163 -10.25 12.41 4.08
CA VAL A 163 -11.38 11.70 3.39
C VAL A 163 -12.15 12.56 2.35
N GLY A 164 -12.89 11.90 1.43
CA GLY A 164 -13.71 12.49 0.35
C GLY A 164 -14.42 11.48 -0.57
N GLY A 165 -15.22 11.82 -1.59
CA GLY A 165 -16.27 12.85 -1.63
C GLY A 165 -17.08 13.01 -2.96
N HIS A 166 -17.20 11.99 -3.84
CA HIS A 166 -17.95 11.98 -5.13
C HIS A 166 -19.35 12.66 -5.13
N ARG A 167 -19.81 13.09 -6.32
CA ARG A 167 -20.96 13.96 -6.69
C ARG A 167 -21.98 14.35 -5.59
N ILE A 168 -21.65 15.39 -4.82
CA ILE A 168 -22.43 15.93 -3.68
C ILE A 168 -22.23 17.43 -3.44
N ASN A 169 -23.24 18.09 -2.86
CA ASN A 169 -23.32 19.56 -2.83
C ASN A 169 -22.35 20.24 -1.85
N LYS A 170 -21.63 21.28 -2.33
CA LYS A 170 -21.18 22.61 -1.79
C LYS A 170 -19.95 22.94 -2.65
N PRO A 171 -19.73 24.16 -3.21
CA PRO A 171 -19.50 25.34 -2.38
C PRO A 171 -20.19 26.61 -2.95
N SER A 172 -19.58 27.40 -3.85
CA SER A 172 -20.12 28.70 -4.30
C SER A 172 -21.27 28.64 -5.31
N ALA A 173 -21.15 27.87 -6.40
CA ALA A 173 -22.04 27.99 -7.57
C ALA A 173 -22.34 26.65 -8.30
N ASP A 174 -22.59 25.55 -7.56
CA ASP A 174 -22.78 24.16 -8.01
C ASP A 174 -21.48 23.32 -8.16
N ALA A 175 -20.78 22.97 -7.06
CA ALA A 175 -19.63 22.02 -7.07
C ALA A 175 -19.44 21.17 -5.77
N GLY A 176 -18.29 20.50 -5.56
CA GLY A 176 -18.14 19.30 -4.68
C GLY A 176 -17.62 19.45 -3.25
N SER A 177 -17.93 18.46 -2.37
CA SER A 177 -17.74 18.55 -0.89
C SER A 177 -17.33 17.29 -0.08
N VAL A 178 -16.18 17.14 0.61
CA VAL A 178 -14.90 18.00 0.66
C VAL A 178 -14.82 18.22 2.27
N TYR A 179 -14.61 17.24 3.20
CA TYR A 179 -14.66 17.42 4.69
C TYR A 179 -13.50 16.68 5.45
N VAL A 180 -13.00 17.17 6.62
CA VAL A 180 -11.93 16.45 7.40
C VAL A 180 -11.67 16.85 8.89
N PHE A 181 -11.40 15.88 9.80
CA PHE A 181 -11.15 16.04 11.27
C PHE A 181 -10.15 15.01 11.92
N GLU A 182 -10.20 14.67 13.23
CA GLU A 182 -9.09 13.99 13.98
C GLU A 182 -9.42 12.96 15.12
N ARG A 183 -8.35 12.47 15.79
CA ARG A 183 -8.17 11.43 16.84
C ARG A 183 -9.08 11.42 18.06
N LEU A 184 -9.29 10.24 18.67
CA LEU A 184 -9.06 9.97 20.12
C LEU A 184 -9.50 8.59 20.64
N GLY A 185 -10.78 8.29 20.44
CA GLY A 185 -11.66 7.80 21.51
C GLY A 185 -12.66 8.84 22.06
N ASN A 186 -12.71 10.07 21.51
CA ASN A 186 -13.64 11.15 21.90
C ASN A 186 -14.03 12.10 20.72
N SER A 187 -14.08 11.59 19.47
CA SER A 187 -14.07 12.36 18.22
C SER A 187 -14.77 11.72 16.98
N TRP A 188 -16.05 11.30 16.99
CA TRP A 188 -16.87 11.14 15.73
C TRP A 188 -18.43 11.47 15.62
N ILE A 189 -19.06 12.31 16.51
CA ILE A 189 -20.17 13.27 16.15
C ILE A 189 -20.03 14.76 16.72
N GLN A 190 -20.02 15.79 15.86
CA GLN A 190 -19.99 17.30 15.98
C GLN A 190 -18.69 18.11 16.29
N THR A 191 -18.21 18.97 15.35
CA THR A 191 -17.01 19.87 15.38
C THR A 191 -17.00 21.16 14.46
N ASP A 192 -16.42 21.17 13.23
CA ASP A 192 -15.83 22.36 12.49
C ASP A 192 -16.00 22.34 10.92
N HIS A 193 -15.22 23.09 10.08
CA HIS A 193 -15.45 23.39 8.63
C HIS A 193 -14.19 23.83 7.79
N LEU A 194 -14.07 23.53 6.46
CA LEU A 194 -13.01 24.08 5.53
C LEU A 194 -13.40 24.38 4.02
N THR A 195 -12.94 25.50 3.42
CA THR A 195 -12.72 25.93 1.98
C THR A 195 -11.66 27.05 1.94
N ALA A 196 -11.34 27.62 0.78
CA ALA A 196 -10.79 28.97 0.62
C ALA A 196 -11.36 29.61 -0.68
N PRO A 197 -10.61 29.89 -1.77
CA PRO A 197 -11.17 29.85 -3.12
C PRO A 197 -11.78 28.47 -3.46
N ASP A 198 -12.55 28.36 -4.53
CA ASP A 198 -13.82 27.61 -4.48
C ASP A 198 -14.10 26.72 -5.72
N ALA A 199 -14.43 25.43 -5.55
CA ALA A 199 -14.86 24.48 -6.61
C ALA A 199 -15.99 25.02 -7.54
N SER A 200 -16.74 25.98 -7.02
CA SER A 200 -17.75 26.83 -7.63
C SER A 200 -18.64 26.21 -8.71
N LYS A 201 -18.32 26.27 -10.02
CA LYS A 201 -19.35 26.30 -11.08
C LYS A 201 -19.31 25.10 -12.04
N PHE A 202 -20.00 24.02 -11.65
CA PHE A 202 -20.34 22.85 -12.49
C PHE A 202 -19.15 22.04 -13.03
N ALA A 203 -17.94 22.41 -12.67
CA ALA A 203 -16.76 21.57 -12.49
C ALA A 203 -16.65 20.27 -13.34
N TYR A 204 -17.28 19.17 -12.88
CA TYR A 204 -16.60 17.88 -12.71
C TYR A 204 -15.37 18.05 -11.80
N PHE A 205 -15.54 17.81 -10.50
CA PHE A 205 -14.67 18.35 -9.45
C PHE A 205 -13.62 17.35 -8.90
N GLY A 206 -12.58 17.93 -8.27
CA GLY A 206 -11.33 17.32 -7.81
C GLY A 206 -11.30 16.50 -6.52
N PHE A 207 -10.10 16.04 -6.14
CA PHE A 207 -9.95 14.73 -5.50
C PHE A 207 -8.90 14.55 -4.37
N SER A 208 -7.97 15.49 -4.16
CA SER A 208 -6.56 15.12 -3.89
C SER A 208 -6.02 15.40 -2.47
N VAL A 209 -6.08 14.41 -1.57
CA VAL A 209 -6.14 14.60 -0.11
C VAL A 209 -4.85 14.30 0.72
N GLY A 210 -3.64 14.53 0.18
CA GLY A 210 -2.29 14.20 0.75
C GLY A 210 -1.81 14.67 2.16
N ILE A 211 -0.48 14.59 2.40
CA ILE A 211 0.41 15.51 3.19
C ILE A 211 0.75 15.31 4.72
N ASP A 212 2.03 15.49 5.12
CA ASP A 212 2.60 15.41 6.50
C ASP A 212 3.24 16.73 7.00
N GLY A 213 3.81 16.71 8.22
CA GLY A 213 4.84 17.68 8.64
C GLY A 213 4.35 19.13 8.81
N ASP A 214 5.19 20.11 8.45
CA ASP A 214 4.80 21.54 8.38
C ASP A 214 4.41 21.95 6.95
N THR A 215 4.31 20.99 6.01
CA THR A 215 4.42 21.18 4.55
C THR A 215 3.08 21.12 3.79
N ALA A 216 2.99 21.53 2.51
CA ALA A 216 1.89 21.22 1.55
C ALA A 216 1.98 21.84 0.13
N ILE A 217 1.19 21.27 -0.81
CA ILE A 217 0.82 21.81 -2.13
C ILE A 217 -0.59 21.33 -2.53
N ILE A 218 -1.30 22.10 -3.36
CA ILE A 218 -2.52 21.69 -4.09
C ILE A 218 -2.51 22.42 -5.44
N GLY A 219 -3.17 21.87 -6.47
CA GLY A 219 -3.43 22.52 -7.75
C GLY A 219 -4.91 22.86 -8.05
N ALA A 220 -5.16 23.78 -9.01
CA ALA A 220 -6.48 24.13 -9.57
C ALA A 220 -6.37 25.12 -10.79
N THR A 221 -7.51 25.68 -11.23
CA THR A 221 -8.08 25.47 -12.59
C THR A 221 -8.25 26.72 -13.51
N ARG A 222 -9.45 27.03 -14.08
CA ARG A 222 -9.70 27.41 -15.50
C ARG A 222 -10.24 28.83 -15.76
N ASP A 223 -9.70 29.59 -16.72
CA ASP A 223 -10.34 30.82 -17.23
C ASP A 223 -10.32 30.92 -18.79
N ASP A 224 -11.51 30.99 -19.41
CA ASP A 224 -11.90 31.49 -20.76
C ASP A 224 -11.29 30.92 -22.07
N GLU A 225 -10.05 30.38 -22.10
CA GLU A 225 -9.29 30.23 -23.35
C GLU A 225 -9.47 28.94 -24.21
N ALA A 226 -9.94 27.79 -23.69
CA ALA A 226 -9.84 26.46 -24.36
C ALA A 226 -10.91 25.37 -24.01
N GLY A 227 -10.53 24.13 -23.60
CA GLY A 227 -11.28 22.86 -23.85
C GLY A 227 -11.62 21.90 -22.67
N LEU A 228 -11.62 20.58 -22.91
CA LEU A 228 -12.07 19.49 -21.99
C LEU A 228 -11.00 19.20 -20.91
N ASP A 229 -10.78 20.23 -20.06
CA ASP A 229 -9.57 20.75 -19.33
C ASP A 229 -8.51 21.44 -20.22
N ALA A 230 -7.66 22.37 -19.71
CA ALA A 230 -6.71 23.17 -20.54
C ALA A 230 -5.63 24.09 -19.86
N GLY A 231 -4.93 23.73 -18.77
CA GLY A 231 -3.64 24.32 -18.36
C GLY A 231 -3.61 25.30 -17.15
N ALA A 232 -3.35 24.83 -15.91
CA ALA A 232 -2.92 25.60 -14.71
C ALA A 232 -2.62 24.72 -13.45
N ALA A 233 -1.39 24.81 -12.90
CA ALA A 233 -0.82 24.12 -11.62
C ALA A 233 -1.49 25.05 -10.43
N TYR A 234 -1.10 25.05 -9.13
CA TYR A 234 -1.40 25.99 -8.00
C TYR A 234 -0.47 25.62 -6.79
N VAL A 235 -0.60 26.25 -5.59
CA VAL A 235 0.03 25.85 -4.29
C VAL A 235 -0.79 26.26 -3.04
N PHE A 236 -0.63 25.61 -1.87
CA PHE A 236 -1.37 25.91 -0.60
C PHE A 236 -0.65 25.40 0.67
N ILE A 237 -0.88 25.92 1.90
CA ILE A 237 -0.02 25.58 3.08
C ILE A 237 -0.59 25.66 4.54
N ARG A 238 0.23 25.15 5.49
CA ARG A 238 0.30 25.24 6.97
C ARG A 238 0.19 26.65 7.56
N ASN A 239 -0.42 26.76 8.76
CA ASN A 239 0.09 27.72 9.76
C ASN A 239 -0.09 27.34 11.24
N GLY A 240 -1.15 26.62 11.64
CA GLY A 240 -1.13 25.86 12.89
C GLY A 240 -2.04 26.26 14.07
N ILE A 241 -3.15 26.96 13.82
CA ILE A 241 -4.32 26.99 14.74
C ILE A 241 -5.58 27.20 13.88
N ARG A 242 -5.93 28.47 13.61
CA ARG A 242 -6.45 28.91 12.30
C ARG A 242 -5.25 29.42 11.50
N TRP A 243 -5.16 29.04 10.22
CA TRP A 243 -3.92 29.03 9.43
C TRP A 243 -3.95 30.28 8.43
N THR A 244 -2.84 30.91 7.98
CA THR A 244 -2.85 32.14 7.11
C THR A 244 -1.67 32.44 6.10
N PHE A 245 -1.93 32.32 4.79
CA PHE A 245 -1.57 33.21 3.63
C PHE A 245 -0.13 33.20 2.99
N GLN A 246 -0.02 33.49 1.65
CA GLN A 246 1.28 33.73 0.95
C GLN A 246 1.29 34.72 -0.28
N GLU A 247 1.30 34.25 -1.54
CA GLU A 247 1.59 35.02 -2.79
C GLU A 247 0.45 34.78 -3.85
N LYS A 248 0.70 34.84 -5.17
CA LYS A 248 -0.21 34.41 -6.25
C LYS A 248 0.57 33.84 -7.46
N LEU A 249 0.12 32.73 -8.06
CA LEU A 249 0.81 31.94 -9.12
C LEU A 249 -0.25 30.91 -9.90
N LEU A 250 -1.31 30.84 -11.94
CA LEU A 250 -2.04 30.03 -13.04
C LEU A 250 -1.12 29.55 -14.23
N GLY A 251 -1.66 28.76 -15.17
CA GLY A 251 -0.93 28.16 -16.31
C GLY A 251 -0.40 29.14 -17.36
N ASN A 252 0.21 28.63 -18.44
CA ASN A 252 1.01 29.44 -19.37
C ASN A 252 0.82 29.22 -20.89
N ASN A 253 0.32 28.08 -21.38
CA ASN A 253 -0.13 27.89 -22.79
C ASN A 253 -0.97 26.61 -22.95
N THR A 254 -1.86 26.53 -23.94
CA THR A 254 -2.54 25.28 -24.39
C THR A 254 -2.97 25.42 -25.86
N GLU A 255 -2.89 24.35 -26.68
CA GLU A 255 -3.06 24.47 -28.14
C GLU A 255 -3.90 23.40 -28.88
N SER A 256 -4.26 22.21 -28.36
CA SER A 256 -4.79 21.12 -29.23
C SER A 256 -5.70 20.00 -28.66
N GLU A 257 -6.13 20.05 -27.39
CA GLU A 257 -7.12 19.10 -26.79
C GLU A 257 -6.61 17.66 -26.50
N ASP A 258 -5.57 17.55 -25.65
CA ASP A 258 -5.23 16.35 -24.85
C ASP A 258 -6.29 16.08 -23.73
N ASN A 259 -5.98 15.37 -22.63
CA ASN A 259 -6.74 15.38 -21.37
C ASN A 259 -5.78 15.37 -20.16
N PHE A 260 -6.20 15.91 -19.01
CA PHE A 260 -5.31 16.19 -17.88
C PHE A 260 -4.98 14.98 -16.99
N GLY A 261 -5.55 14.93 -15.78
CA GLY A 261 -4.99 14.22 -14.61
C GLY A 261 -3.57 14.67 -14.17
N TYR A 262 -3.00 14.17 -13.07
CA TYR A 262 -3.50 13.00 -12.34
C TYR A 262 -2.84 12.75 -10.95
N ALA A 263 -2.31 13.72 -10.18
CA ALA A 263 -1.67 13.38 -8.88
C ALA A 263 -1.42 14.51 -7.85
N VAL A 264 -1.23 14.17 -6.55
CA VAL A 264 -0.50 14.95 -5.52
C VAL A 264 0.22 14.03 -4.51
N ASP A 265 1.43 14.34 -4.02
CA ASP A 265 2.11 13.57 -2.95
C ASP A 265 3.36 14.26 -2.29
N VAL A 266 4.21 13.56 -1.51
CA VAL A 266 4.98 14.13 -0.37
C VAL A 266 6.09 13.19 0.22
N ASP A 267 7.40 13.55 0.19
CA ASP A 267 8.52 12.79 0.82
C ASP A 267 9.70 13.60 1.46
N GLY A 268 10.77 12.93 1.93
CA GLY A 268 11.93 13.57 2.59
C GLY A 268 12.82 14.54 1.77
N ASP A 269 12.92 14.45 0.44
CA ASP A 269 13.61 15.49 -0.39
C ASP A 269 13.16 15.51 -1.88
N PHE A 270 12.08 14.84 -2.30
CA PHE A 270 11.82 14.50 -3.71
C PHE A 270 10.43 14.86 -4.21
N ALA A 271 10.35 15.09 -5.53
CA ALA A 271 9.13 15.51 -6.17
C ALA A 271 9.05 15.16 -7.66
N ILE A 272 7.82 14.92 -8.09
CA ILE A 272 7.41 14.31 -9.36
C ILE A 272 6.11 14.97 -9.83
N VAL A 273 5.87 14.93 -11.15
CA VAL A 273 4.54 15.05 -11.78
C VAL A 273 4.24 13.75 -12.50
N THR A 274 2.99 13.31 -12.43
CA THR A 274 2.46 12.15 -13.14
C THR A 274 1.10 12.42 -13.77
N SER A 275 0.94 11.93 -14.99
CA SER A 275 -0.32 11.88 -15.74
C SER A 275 -0.13 10.94 -16.95
N PRO A 276 -1.16 10.48 -17.69
CA PRO A 276 -1.08 9.11 -18.25
C PRO A 276 -0.26 8.76 -19.54
N LYS A 277 0.65 9.61 -20.05
CA LYS A 277 0.61 9.90 -21.51
C LYS A 277 1.91 10.22 -22.34
N ASN A 278 2.46 11.45 -22.33
CA ASN A 278 3.23 12.12 -23.43
C ASN A 278 4.75 12.24 -23.31
N LYS A 279 5.54 12.42 -24.40
CA LYS A 279 5.22 12.52 -25.84
C LYS A 279 6.35 12.08 -26.78
N GLY A 280 7.52 11.70 -26.29
CA GLY A 280 8.62 11.36 -27.20
C GLY A 280 9.78 10.67 -26.53
N GLN A 281 9.44 9.64 -25.76
CA GLN A 281 10.35 8.91 -24.91
C GLN A 281 10.84 9.75 -23.70
N GLY A 282 10.56 11.07 -23.64
CA GLY A 282 10.80 12.04 -22.56
C GLY A 282 10.40 13.50 -22.85
N ALA A 283 9.34 14.01 -22.20
CA ALA A 283 8.63 15.26 -22.52
C ALA A 283 7.96 15.99 -21.32
N ALA A 284 7.43 15.31 -20.31
CA ALA A 284 6.64 15.93 -19.22
C ALA A 284 7.50 16.51 -18.07
N TYR A 285 6.98 17.49 -17.31
CA TYR A 285 7.82 18.37 -16.47
C TYR A 285 7.82 17.94 -14.97
N ILE A 286 8.28 16.71 -14.72
CA ILE A 286 8.37 15.98 -13.44
C ILE A 286 9.27 16.63 -12.36
N TYR A 287 8.84 17.68 -11.64
CA TYR A 287 9.77 18.66 -11.02
C TYR A 287 9.99 18.61 -9.48
N GLN A 288 11.17 19.08 -9.02
CA GLN A 288 11.70 19.13 -7.63
C GLN A 288 12.61 20.41 -7.49
N ARG A 289 13.45 20.56 -6.46
CA ARG A 289 13.50 21.80 -5.65
C ARG A 289 14.62 22.83 -5.74
N GLU A 290 14.29 23.99 -5.17
CA GLU A 290 15.10 24.78 -4.22
C GLU A 290 14.18 25.48 -3.16
N GLY A 291 13.21 24.78 -2.53
CA GLY A 291 12.49 25.17 -1.29
C GLY A 291 11.67 26.48 -1.24
N GLY A 292 11.71 27.31 -2.29
CA GLY A 292 10.95 28.57 -2.40
C GLY A 292 10.81 29.11 -3.83
N LYS A 293 11.83 28.99 -4.68
CA LYS A 293 11.73 29.16 -6.15
C LYS A 293 12.52 28.01 -6.82
N TRP A 294 11.83 27.00 -7.38
CA TRP A 294 12.37 25.62 -7.51
C TRP A 294 12.91 25.27 -8.93
N GLN A 295 13.62 24.13 -9.07
CA GLN A 295 14.29 23.70 -10.31
C GLN A 295 14.21 22.19 -10.63
N GLN A 296 13.28 21.83 -11.53
CA GLN A 296 13.38 20.82 -12.60
C GLN A 296 13.87 19.39 -12.29
N LYS A 297 13.03 18.35 -12.47
CA LYS A 297 13.44 16.95 -12.75
C LYS A 297 12.80 16.38 -14.00
N ARG A 298 13.49 15.40 -14.54
CA ARG A 298 13.44 14.89 -15.92
C ARG A 298 14.14 13.54 -15.93
N ASN A 299 14.29 12.89 -17.08
CA ASN A 299 14.98 11.61 -17.17
C ASN A 299 15.87 11.49 -18.43
N ARG A 300 16.92 10.67 -18.31
CA ARG A 300 17.81 10.07 -19.33
C ARG A 300 18.36 11.00 -20.46
N ILE A 301 18.58 10.44 -21.65
CA ILE A 301 19.80 10.55 -22.49
C ILE A 301 20.33 11.97 -22.79
N ARG A 302 19.49 13.00 -22.99
CA ARG A 302 20.00 14.33 -23.41
C ARG A 302 19.30 15.54 -22.81
N ILE A 303 17.97 15.65 -22.95
CA ILE A 303 17.19 16.79 -22.46
C ILE A 303 15.81 16.41 -21.88
N ARG A 304 14.88 15.56 -22.37
CA ARG A 304 14.57 14.72 -23.57
C ARG A 304 15.38 13.42 -23.85
N MET A 305 14.71 12.29 -24.13
CA MET A 305 15.28 10.92 -23.96
C MET A 305 14.45 9.78 -24.64
N ILE A 306 14.94 8.53 -24.59
CA ILE A 306 14.26 7.31 -25.14
C ILE A 306 14.50 6.02 -24.29
N PRO A 307 13.65 4.96 -24.42
CA PRO A 307 13.56 3.78 -23.55
C PRO A 307 14.14 2.48 -24.17
N ILE A 308 13.99 1.31 -23.50
CA ILE A 308 14.48 -0.02 -23.98
C ILE A 308 13.65 -1.27 -23.54
N ASP A 309 12.33 -1.35 -23.87
CA ASP A 309 11.67 -2.66 -24.14
C ASP A 309 11.27 -2.70 -25.63
N PRO A 310 11.81 -3.64 -26.43
CA PRO A 310 11.45 -3.79 -27.86
C PRO A 310 10.07 -4.42 -28.09
N ASP A 311 9.47 -5.00 -27.05
CA ASP A 311 8.29 -5.85 -27.14
C ASP A 311 7.06 -5.19 -26.49
N GLY A 312 7.26 -4.62 -25.30
CA GLY A 312 6.16 -4.18 -24.45
C GLY A 312 5.50 -2.85 -24.86
N ALA A 313 6.17 -2.09 -25.72
CA ALA A 313 6.29 -0.63 -25.70
C ALA A 313 5.05 0.27 -25.87
N SER A 314 3.83 -0.20 -25.62
CA SER A 314 2.75 0.73 -25.30
C SER A 314 2.97 1.34 -23.91
N SER A 315 2.28 2.41 -23.61
CA SER A 315 1.73 2.73 -22.30
C SER A 315 2.65 3.33 -21.22
N PHE A 316 2.77 4.68 -21.20
CA PHE A 316 3.83 5.41 -20.48
C PHE A 316 3.43 6.37 -19.31
N GLY A 317 2.15 6.49 -18.91
CA GLY A 317 1.79 6.87 -17.51
C GLY A 317 0.52 6.25 -16.91
N THR A 318 0.56 5.71 -15.68
CA THR A 318 -0.59 5.29 -14.81
C THR A 318 -0.16 5.00 -13.36
N SER A 319 1.07 4.55 -13.10
CA SER A 319 1.39 3.90 -11.81
C SER A 319 2.89 3.98 -11.48
N VAL A 320 3.21 4.38 -10.25
CA VAL A 320 4.57 4.78 -9.84
C VAL A 320 4.82 4.57 -8.35
N ASP A 321 6.08 4.43 -7.95
CA ASP A 321 6.47 4.26 -6.54
C ASP A 321 7.96 4.65 -6.27
N ILE A 322 8.27 5.72 -5.52
CA ILE A 322 9.65 6.14 -5.11
C ILE A 322 10.01 5.92 -3.61
N SER A 323 10.96 5.03 -3.29
CA SER A 323 11.65 4.91 -1.98
C SER A 323 13.13 4.59 -2.13
N GLY A 324 13.94 5.22 -1.27
CA GLY A 324 15.33 4.87 -0.98
C GLY A 324 16.15 4.63 -2.23
N GLU A 325 16.67 3.40 -2.31
CA GLU A 325 17.48 2.91 -3.42
C GLU A 325 16.79 1.72 -4.13
N THR A 326 15.46 1.76 -4.38
CA THR A 326 14.79 0.68 -5.14
C THR A 326 13.73 1.14 -6.15
N ALA A 327 12.57 1.63 -5.70
CA ALA A 327 11.34 1.82 -6.52
C ALA A 327 10.73 0.54 -7.14
N VAL A 328 9.44 0.61 -7.49
CA VAL A 328 8.75 -0.27 -8.48
C VAL A 328 7.77 0.61 -9.29
N ILE A 329 7.11 0.05 -10.30
CA ILE A 329 6.31 0.75 -11.32
C ILE A 329 5.21 -0.21 -11.85
N GLY A 330 4.12 0.33 -12.41
CA GLY A 330 3.10 -0.40 -13.21
C GLY A 330 3.13 -0.12 -14.73
N ALA A 331 2.18 -0.68 -15.51
CA ALA A 331 1.77 -0.36 -16.91
C ALA A 331 0.82 -1.40 -17.53
N VAL A 332 -0.22 -1.00 -18.24
CA VAL A 332 -1.38 -1.86 -18.61
C VAL A 332 -1.18 -3.14 -19.48
N GLY A 333 0.01 -3.74 -19.67
CA GLY A 333 0.13 -5.11 -20.25
C GLY A 333 1.34 -5.54 -21.13
N GLY A 334 2.48 -4.85 -21.14
CA GLY A 334 3.80 -5.45 -21.53
C GLY A 334 3.91 -6.25 -22.85
N ARG A 335 4.78 -7.29 -22.90
CA ARG A 335 4.91 -8.38 -23.92
C ARG A 335 6.18 -9.24 -23.71
N VAL A 336 6.00 -10.55 -23.61
CA VAL A 336 6.97 -11.62 -23.91
C VAL A 336 6.52 -12.25 -25.22
N GLY A 337 7.37 -12.10 -26.25
CA GLY A 337 7.19 -12.78 -27.53
C GLY A 337 5.85 -12.50 -28.20
N GLN A 338 5.16 -13.56 -28.62
CA GLN A 338 3.94 -13.42 -29.41
C GLN A 338 2.76 -12.87 -28.58
N ASP A 339 2.85 -12.95 -27.25
CA ASP A 339 1.70 -12.88 -26.33
C ASP A 339 1.61 -11.59 -25.52
N LEU A 340 0.48 -11.46 -24.83
CA LEU A 340 -0.21 -10.21 -24.71
C LEU A 340 0.09 -9.52 -23.35
N VAL A 341 1.34 -9.61 -22.87
CA VAL A 341 1.56 -9.89 -21.43
C VAL A 341 2.07 -8.85 -20.41
N GLY A 342 1.23 -8.62 -19.38
CA GLY A 342 1.52 -8.14 -18.01
C GLY A 342 2.56 -7.02 -17.83
N ALA A 343 3.28 -6.96 -16.70
CA ALA A 343 4.34 -5.97 -16.28
C ALA A 343 4.43 -5.20 -14.77
N ALA A 344 5.80 -5.62 -14.76
CA ALA A 344 6.99 -5.81 -13.89
C ALA A 344 8.07 -4.78 -14.26
N TYR A 345 8.25 -3.69 -13.49
CA TYR A 345 9.12 -2.59 -13.90
C TYR A 345 9.94 -2.00 -12.75
N VAL A 346 11.28 -2.09 -12.86
CA VAL A 346 12.25 -1.44 -11.96
C VAL A 346 13.53 -1.05 -12.72
N PHE A 347 14.10 0.14 -12.48
CA PHE A 347 15.21 0.73 -13.24
C PHE A 347 16.12 1.57 -12.31
N THR A 348 17.38 1.86 -12.66
CA THR A 348 18.32 2.63 -11.79
C THR A 348 18.77 4.00 -12.29
N ARG A 349 19.07 4.84 -11.29
CA ARG A 349 19.91 6.06 -11.30
C ARG A 349 20.99 5.96 -10.20
N ASN A 350 21.32 4.73 -9.78
CA ASN A 350 22.71 4.39 -9.47
C ASN A 350 23.51 4.82 -10.72
N GLU A 351 24.38 5.82 -10.61
CA GLU A 351 24.66 6.85 -11.64
C GLU A 351 23.63 8.01 -11.70
N PRO A 352 23.63 9.02 -10.80
CA PRO A 352 23.07 10.73 -11.42
C PRO A 352 23.33 11.25 -12.89
N PRO A 353 24.11 10.65 -13.83
CA PRO A 353 23.86 10.95 -15.27
C PRO A 353 24.17 9.86 -16.35
N PHE A 354 24.56 8.60 -16.06
CA PHE A 354 25.28 7.76 -17.06
C PHE A 354 24.46 6.78 -17.94
N TRP A 355 23.12 6.80 -17.89
CA TRP A 355 22.18 6.25 -18.90
C TRP A 355 22.08 4.71 -19.16
N ASN A 356 22.76 3.83 -18.43
CA ASN A 356 23.06 2.42 -18.83
C ASN A 356 21.86 1.41 -18.95
N GLN A 357 22.10 0.08 -18.81
CA GLN A 357 21.13 -1.00 -19.12
C GLN A 357 21.35 -2.30 -18.29
N HIS A 358 20.28 -3.08 -18.00
CA HIS A 358 20.33 -4.52 -17.62
C HIS A 358 19.31 -5.45 -18.35
N THR A 359 18.58 -6.37 -17.68
CA THR A 359 18.08 -7.68 -18.23
C THR A 359 16.60 -7.71 -18.69
N LYS A 360 15.73 -8.65 -18.28
CA LYS A 360 14.24 -8.66 -18.45
C LYS A 360 13.56 -9.76 -17.59
N LEU A 361 13.13 -9.47 -16.35
CA LEU A 361 12.29 -10.38 -15.51
C LEU A 361 10.79 -10.37 -15.88
N VAL A 362 10.00 -11.40 -15.50
CA VAL A 362 8.62 -11.70 -15.96
C VAL A 362 7.92 -12.82 -15.14
N ALA A 363 6.89 -13.48 -15.72
CA ALA A 363 6.24 -14.68 -15.18
C ALA A 363 6.98 -15.97 -15.51
N SER A 364 6.75 -16.99 -14.70
CA SER A 364 7.43 -18.28 -14.81
C SER A 364 6.96 -19.14 -16.00
N ASP A 365 5.68 -19.55 -16.08
CA ASP A 365 5.26 -20.63 -17.00
C ASP A 365 3.81 -20.56 -17.57
N SER A 366 3.26 -19.34 -17.72
CA SER A 366 2.60 -18.80 -18.94
C SER A 366 1.56 -19.62 -19.75
N ASN A 367 0.34 -19.09 -19.97
CA ASN A 367 -0.67 -19.72 -20.84
C ASN A 367 -1.50 -18.81 -21.79
N GLY A 368 -2.22 -17.78 -21.30
CA GLY A 368 -3.18 -17.00 -22.12
C GLY A 368 -4.18 -16.05 -21.40
N GLY A 369 -3.79 -15.42 -20.29
CA GLY A 369 -4.49 -14.33 -19.55
C GLY A 369 -3.86 -14.00 -18.18
N ASP A 370 -2.80 -14.75 -17.81
CA ASP A 370 -2.09 -14.89 -16.53
C ASP A 370 -1.48 -13.62 -15.86
N GLN A 371 -1.83 -12.42 -16.33
CA GLN A 371 -1.15 -11.12 -16.21
C GLN A 371 0.20 -11.07 -15.49
N LEU A 372 0.22 -11.03 -14.15
CA LEU A 372 0.90 -9.99 -13.36
C LEU A 372 0.29 -8.61 -13.75
N GLY A 373 -0.34 -7.84 -12.83
CA GLY A 373 -1.44 -6.89 -13.11
C GLY A 373 -1.45 -5.44 -12.50
N TYR A 374 -2.65 -4.85 -12.36
CA TYR A 374 -3.10 -3.43 -12.32
C TYR A 374 -2.90 -2.62 -11.03
N ALA A 375 -2.01 -2.93 -10.08
CA ALA A 375 -2.04 -2.13 -8.83
C ALA A 375 -0.69 -2.03 -8.09
N VAL A 376 0.13 -1.00 -8.37
CA VAL A 376 1.45 -0.84 -7.71
C VAL A 376 1.37 -0.28 -6.27
N ALA A 377 2.23 -0.77 -5.38
CA ALA A 377 2.58 -0.22 -4.05
C ALA A 377 3.80 -1.00 -3.51
N ILE A 378 4.67 -0.48 -2.61
CA ILE A 378 5.85 -1.18 -2.04
C ILE A 378 6.18 -0.89 -0.55
N SER A 379 6.88 -1.79 0.21
CA SER A 379 7.21 -1.58 1.65
C SER A 379 8.67 -1.81 2.18
N GLY A 380 9.38 -2.91 1.87
CA GLY A 380 10.66 -3.32 2.53
C GLY A 380 11.66 -4.17 1.71
N SER A 381 11.37 -5.41 1.24
CA SER A 381 12.16 -6.22 0.26
C SER A 381 11.49 -7.57 -0.12
N GLU A 382 10.74 -7.69 -1.24
CA GLU A 382 9.80 -8.81 -1.55
C GLU A 382 8.58 -8.35 -2.39
N VAL A 383 8.50 -8.61 -3.70
CA VAL A 383 7.41 -8.09 -4.55
C VAL A 383 6.27 -9.12 -4.68
N ILE A 384 5.08 -8.70 -5.10
CA ILE A 384 3.94 -9.50 -5.57
C ILE A 384 3.24 -8.80 -6.75
N ALA A 385 2.22 -9.42 -7.34
CA ALA A 385 1.44 -8.94 -8.48
C ALA A 385 0.19 -9.81 -8.73
N GLY A 386 -0.21 -10.18 -9.95
CA GLY A 386 -1.17 -11.26 -10.27
C GLY A 386 -1.89 -11.14 -11.61
N ALA A 387 -2.33 -12.17 -12.35
CA ALA A 387 -2.60 -13.61 -12.24
C ALA A 387 -4.07 -14.12 -12.13
N PRO A 388 -4.67 -14.38 -10.94
CA PRO A 388 -5.95 -15.03 -10.68
C PRO A 388 -7.25 -14.98 -11.54
N LYS A 389 -7.21 -15.29 -12.83
CA LYS A 389 -7.61 -16.67 -13.21
C LYS A 389 -6.71 -17.40 -14.19
N HIS A 390 -5.47 -16.93 -14.27
CA HIS A 390 -4.27 -17.78 -14.29
C HIS A 390 -4.57 -19.20 -13.75
N SER A 391 -4.62 -20.19 -14.65
CA SER A 391 -5.18 -21.54 -14.45
C SER A 391 -4.26 -22.59 -13.81
N ALA A 392 -4.85 -23.73 -13.45
CA ALA A 392 -4.19 -24.92 -12.90
C ALA A 392 -4.73 -26.21 -13.56
N GLY A 393 -5.05 -27.26 -12.79
CA GLY A 393 -5.32 -28.61 -13.32
C GLY A 393 -6.68 -28.85 -14.00
N GLY A 394 -7.61 -27.90 -13.94
CA GLY A 394 -9.01 -28.05 -14.37
C GLY A 394 -9.42 -27.09 -15.49
N LEU A 395 -10.20 -26.08 -15.11
CA LEU A 395 -10.67 -24.94 -15.91
C LEU A 395 -10.87 -23.78 -14.93
N SER A 396 -10.42 -22.56 -15.24
CA SER A 396 -9.95 -21.57 -14.23
C SER A 396 -8.75 -22.06 -13.39
N SER A 397 -8.17 -21.11 -12.65
CA SER A 397 -7.64 -21.25 -11.29
C SER A 397 -7.42 -19.83 -10.75
N GLY A 398 -6.42 -19.55 -9.91
CA GLY A 398 -5.89 -18.19 -9.83
C GLY A 398 -4.72 -17.99 -8.88
N ALA A 399 -3.57 -17.53 -9.37
CA ALA A 399 -2.28 -17.68 -8.70
C ALA A 399 -2.00 -16.81 -7.46
N ALA A 400 -1.12 -17.38 -6.63
CA ALA A 400 0.03 -16.70 -6.07
C ALA A 400 1.33 -17.35 -6.58
N TYR A 401 2.42 -16.58 -6.56
CA TYR A 401 3.79 -17.06 -6.82
C TYR A 401 4.63 -16.97 -5.52
N ILE A 402 5.93 -17.29 -5.61
CA ILE A 402 6.93 -17.44 -4.54
C ILE A 402 8.31 -17.09 -5.13
N TYR A 403 8.73 -15.82 -5.08
CA TYR A 403 10.07 -15.33 -5.45
C TYR A 403 10.82 -14.78 -4.18
N GLU A 404 12.15 -14.51 -4.20
CA GLU A 404 12.88 -14.05 -3.00
C GLU A 404 14.15 -13.17 -3.22
N GLN A 405 14.45 -12.25 -2.29
CA GLN A 405 15.59 -11.29 -2.29
C GLN A 405 16.95 -11.82 -1.78
N LYS A 406 18.06 -11.20 -2.26
CA LYS A 406 19.48 -11.60 -2.11
C LYS A 406 20.45 -10.40 -2.17
N GLU A 407 21.23 -10.23 -3.26
CA GLU A 407 22.60 -9.70 -3.16
C GLU A 407 23.08 -8.69 -4.24
N ASP A 408 22.74 -8.85 -5.53
CA ASP A 408 23.65 -8.42 -6.61
C ASP A 408 23.06 -7.69 -7.85
N GLY A 409 22.05 -8.28 -8.48
CA GLY A 409 21.77 -8.06 -9.91
C GLY A 409 21.41 -9.31 -10.72
N THR A 410 21.15 -10.47 -10.10
CA THR A 410 20.62 -11.68 -10.77
C THR A 410 19.18 -11.55 -11.26
N TRP A 411 18.29 -10.92 -10.48
CA TRP A 411 16.84 -10.77 -10.69
C TRP A 411 16.04 -12.09 -10.74
N ILE A 412 15.34 -12.40 -9.63
CA ILE A 412 14.85 -13.76 -9.30
C ILE A 412 13.52 -13.77 -8.49
N GLU A 413 13.29 -14.84 -7.73
CA GLU A 413 12.51 -16.04 -8.07
C GLU A 413 12.69 -17.03 -6.88
N SER A 414 11.87 -18.09 -6.71
CA SER A 414 12.11 -19.10 -5.64
C SER A 414 11.72 -20.58 -5.88
N ILE A 415 10.45 -21.05 -5.88
CA ILE A 415 10.08 -22.47 -6.21
C ILE A 415 8.57 -22.76 -6.36
N LYS A 416 8.21 -23.79 -7.13
CA LYS A 416 6.84 -24.23 -7.47
C LYS A 416 6.29 -25.32 -6.53
N LEU A 417 4.97 -25.28 -6.27
CA LEU A 417 4.21 -26.33 -5.57
C LEU A 417 3.11 -26.89 -6.49
N SER A 418 1.88 -27.11 -5.99
CA SER A 418 0.79 -27.92 -6.58
C SER A 418 1.09 -29.44 -6.65
N ASP A 419 0.04 -30.28 -6.70
CA ASP A 419 0.14 -31.75 -6.86
C ASP A 419 -0.80 -32.29 -7.96
N GLY A 420 -2.02 -31.72 -8.10
CA GLY A 420 -2.67 -31.60 -9.42
C GLY A 420 -4.19 -31.82 -9.57
N GLU A 421 -4.92 -32.34 -8.57
CA GLU A 421 -6.37 -32.63 -8.71
C GLU A 421 -7.28 -31.40 -8.44
N THR A 422 -6.99 -30.28 -9.11
CA THR A 422 -7.78 -29.03 -9.14
C THR A 422 -9.25 -29.27 -9.53
N ALA A 423 -10.16 -28.50 -8.92
CA ALA A 423 -11.54 -28.34 -9.40
C ALA A 423 -11.62 -27.22 -10.45
N SER A 424 -11.76 -25.96 -10.03
CA SER A 424 -11.74 -24.79 -10.91
C SER A 424 -10.94 -23.61 -10.35
N GLU A 425 -11.55 -22.52 -9.87
CA GLU A 425 -10.84 -21.28 -9.48
C GLU A 425 -9.76 -21.49 -8.41
N ASP A 426 -9.92 -22.41 -7.46
CA ASP A 426 -8.79 -23.01 -6.72
C ASP A 426 -7.74 -21.97 -6.20
N GLN A 427 -8.24 -20.85 -5.66
CA GLN A 427 -7.67 -19.54 -5.95
C GLN A 427 -6.78 -18.96 -4.84
N PHE A 428 -5.99 -17.92 -5.16
CA PHE A 428 -4.90 -17.40 -4.32
C PHE A 428 -4.58 -15.88 -4.44
N GLY A 429 -5.40 -14.99 -5.02
CA GLY A 429 -5.02 -13.54 -5.08
C GLY A 429 -6.04 -12.45 -5.51
N ILE A 430 -5.97 -11.24 -4.91
CA ILE A 430 -6.23 -9.91 -5.58
C ILE A 430 -5.31 -8.74 -5.17
N SER A 431 -5.73 -7.91 -4.22
CA SER A 431 -5.12 -6.64 -3.84
C SER A 431 -4.10 -6.89 -2.72
N VAL A 432 -3.26 -7.87 -3.00
CA VAL A 432 -2.39 -8.59 -2.09
C VAL A 432 -1.21 -7.74 -1.58
N ALA A 433 -1.44 -6.94 -0.54
CA ALA A 433 -0.50 -5.96 -0.03
C ALA A 433 0.59 -6.55 0.92
N ILE A 434 1.88 -6.48 0.55
CA ILE A 434 3.02 -7.18 1.19
C ILE A 434 4.01 -6.24 1.91
N SER A 435 4.57 -6.68 3.04
CA SER A 435 5.34 -5.76 3.89
C SER A 435 6.44 -6.40 4.75
N GLY A 436 7.03 -5.56 5.62
CA GLY A 436 8.28 -5.70 6.40
C GLY A 436 8.55 -7.06 7.00
N ASN A 437 8.23 -7.17 8.29
CA ASN A 437 8.20 -8.41 9.01
C ASN A 437 7.00 -9.28 8.62
N PHE A 438 6.00 -8.80 7.86
CA PHE A 438 4.77 -9.56 7.56
C PHE A 438 4.17 -9.32 6.12
N ALA A 439 3.67 -10.34 5.40
CA ALA A 439 3.56 -10.41 3.91
C ALA A 439 2.51 -11.44 3.36
N ILE A 440 2.41 -11.66 2.03
CA ILE A 440 1.10 -11.92 1.38
C ILE A 440 0.92 -13.03 0.28
N SER A 441 -0.36 -13.36 0.01
CA SER A 441 -1.05 -14.01 -1.13
C SER A 441 -2.55 -13.60 -1.00
N GLY A 442 -3.59 -14.33 -1.45
CA GLY A 442 -4.96 -14.27 -0.91
C GLY A 442 -6.15 -14.23 -1.89
N ALA A 443 -6.97 -15.27 -1.89
CA ALA A 443 -8.00 -15.63 -2.87
C ALA A 443 -9.26 -14.73 -2.99
N GLN A 444 -10.05 -14.91 -4.05
CA GLN A 444 -11.45 -14.50 -4.21
C GLN A 444 -12.38 -15.69 -4.41
N GLN A 445 -12.32 -16.36 -5.58
CA GLN A 445 -13.23 -17.45 -5.90
C GLN A 445 -12.77 -18.65 -5.09
N ASP A 446 -13.34 -18.66 -3.90
CA ASP A 446 -12.92 -19.22 -2.62
C ASP A 446 -13.99 -18.77 -1.59
N ASP A 447 -15.13 -18.17 -2.00
CA ASP A 447 -16.43 -18.82 -2.35
C ASP A 447 -16.94 -19.87 -1.32
N ASP A 448 -16.32 -19.97 -0.15
CA ASP A 448 -16.09 -21.26 0.52
C ASP A 448 -17.25 -21.91 1.32
N VAL A 449 -18.33 -22.31 0.62
CA VAL A 449 -19.26 -23.42 0.96
C VAL A 449 -20.37 -23.62 -0.10
N ALA A 450 -20.90 -22.54 -0.67
CA ALA A 450 -22.12 -22.49 -1.50
C ALA A 450 -22.20 -21.16 -2.29
N THR A 451 -23.31 -20.41 -2.31
CA THR A 451 -23.48 -19.16 -3.13
C THR A 451 -23.69 -17.83 -2.37
N ASN A 452 -22.56 -17.14 -2.12
CA ASN A 452 -22.20 -15.81 -1.54
C ASN A 452 -22.00 -15.63 0.00
N ALA A 453 -20.74 -15.57 0.53
CA ALA A 453 -20.26 -15.00 1.84
C ALA A 453 -18.70 -15.01 2.17
N GLY A 454 -17.75 -15.06 1.22
CA GLY A 454 -16.31 -14.77 1.46
C GLY A 454 -15.43 -15.70 2.38
N ALA A 455 -14.09 -15.52 2.37
CA ALA A 455 -13.05 -16.32 3.06
C ALA A 455 -11.68 -15.61 3.28
N ALA A 456 -10.61 -16.33 3.71
CA ALA A 456 -9.22 -15.81 3.87
C ALA A 456 -8.07 -16.86 3.94
N TYR A 457 -6.85 -16.45 3.56
CA TYR A 457 -5.49 -17.00 3.81
C TYR A 457 -4.62 -15.97 4.57
N VAL A 458 -3.44 -16.33 5.16
CA VAL A 458 -2.52 -15.38 5.88
C VAL A 458 -1.03 -15.90 6.04
N PHE A 459 -0.08 -15.57 5.14
CA PHE A 459 1.24 -16.17 4.80
C PHE A 459 2.50 -15.93 5.72
N GLU A 460 2.58 -16.44 6.97
CA GLU A 460 3.82 -16.33 7.80
C GLU A 460 5.12 -16.82 7.14
N ARG A 461 6.28 -16.54 7.76
CA ARG A 461 7.60 -16.90 7.27
C ARG A 461 8.60 -17.07 8.48
N SER A 462 9.40 -18.16 8.65
CA SER A 462 10.61 -18.23 9.57
C SER A 462 11.84 -19.15 9.13
N GLY A 463 12.83 -18.61 8.37
CA GLY A 463 13.96 -19.19 7.56
C GLY A 463 14.23 -18.53 6.15
N SER A 464 13.96 -19.18 4.99
CA SER A 464 13.74 -18.58 3.63
C SER A 464 12.62 -19.28 2.78
N LEU A 465 12.27 -20.56 3.12
CA LEU A 465 11.45 -21.51 2.32
C LEU A 465 10.39 -22.37 3.10
N TRP A 466 9.07 -22.15 2.95
CA TRP A 466 8.03 -23.23 2.77
C TRP A 466 7.27 -23.88 3.96
N LEU A 467 6.09 -23.40 4.44
CA LEU A 467 5.15 -24.16 5.34
C LEU A 467 3.63 -23.83 5.13
N GLN A 468 2.81 -23.71 6.22
CA GLN A 468 1.33 -23.60 6.27
C GLN A 468 0.86 -22.83 7.56
N ARG A 469 -0.03 -21.80 7.53
CA ARG A 469 -0.62 -21.16 8.76
C ARG A 469 -2.08 -21.64 9.05
N ALA A 470 -2.71 -22.51 8.24
CA ALA A 470 -3.94 -23.33 8.46
C ALA A 470 -5.43 -22.83 8.25
N LYS A 471 -5.72 -21.81 7.42
CA LYS A 471 -7.04 -21.25 6.97
C LYS A 471 -8.18 -20.88 7.98
N PHE A 472 -8.55 -21.70 8.97
CA PHE A 472 -9.69 -21.49 9.91
C PHE A 472 -11.12 -21.25 9.30
N THR A 473 -11.94 -20.35 9.86
CA THR A 473 -13.44 -20.33 9.81
C THR A 473 -14.03 -18.95 10.22
N ALA A 474 -15.32 -18.69 9.93
CA ALA A 474 -16.11 -17.46 10.09
C ALA A 474 -16.17 -16.79 11.49
N ASN A 475 -16.57 -15.48 11.56
CA ASN A 475 -17.24 -14.93 12.77
C ASN A 475 -18.77 -15.14 12.63
N ASP A 476 -19.37 -15.68 13.70
CA ASP A 476 -20.71 -16.31 13.76
C ASP A 476 -21.83 -15.54 13.03
N ALA A 477 -22.28 -16.06 11.89
CA ALA A 477 -22.95 -15.32 10.79
C ALA A 477 -24.40 -15.78 10.43
N LYS A 478 -25.02 -15.05 9.48
CA LYS A 478 -26.04 -15.58 8.54
C LYS A 478 -25.30 -16.08 7.26
N ALA A 479 -25.61 -15.55 6.08
CA ALA A 479 -24.82 -15.68 4.84
C ALA A 479 -24.95 -14.41 3.97
N GLY A 480 -24.05 -14.17 3.02
CA GLY A 480 -23.92 -12.95 2.20
C GLY A 480 -22.98 -11.90 2.79
N ASP A 481 -21.73 -11.85 2.33
CA ASP A 481 -20.66 -11.12 3.02
C ASP A 481 -19.55 -10.68 2.07
N LEU A 482 -19.74 -9.49 1.49
CA LEU A 482 -18.74 -8.71 0.75
C LEU A 482 -17.77 -8.02 1.72
N PHE A 483 -16.57 -8.57 1.85
CA PHE A 483 -15.58 -8.07 2.81
C PHE A 483 -14.83 -6.79 2.35
N GLY A 484 -14.61 -6.56 1.02
CA GLY A 484 -13.31 -6.03 0.56
C GLY A 484 -13.14 -5.00 -0.58
N ASN A 485 -13.21 -5.46 -1.84
CA ASN A 485 -12.54 -4.99 -3.08
C ASN A 485 -11.05 -4.67 -2.99
N THR A 486 -10.69 -3.74 -2.12
CA THR A 486 -9.45 -2.99 -2.14
C THR A 486 -8.93 -2.86 -0.72
N VAL A 487 -7.62 -2.79 -0.61
CA VAL A 487 -6.93 -2.64 0.67
C VAL A 487 -5.65 -1.85 0.46
N ALA A 488 -5.02 -1.56 1.58
CA ALA A 488 -3.65 -1.20 1.71
C ALA A 488 -3.23 -1.67 3.13
N ILE A 489 -1.97 -1.55 3.56
CA ILE A 489 -1.56 -2.15 4.85
C ILE A 489 -0.23 -1.70 5.47
N SER A 490 -0.12 -1.95 6.79
CA SER A 490 1.14 -2.13 7.52
C SER A 490 0.94 -2.69 8.96
N GLY A 491 2.01 -2.73 9.78
CA GLY A 491 1.99 -3.02 11.22
C GLY A 491 2.04 -4.48 11.72
N GLU A 492 1.07 -4.85 12.56
CA GLU A 492 1.00 -6.11 13.31
C GLU A 492 -0.45 -6.64 13.53
N THR A 493 -1.50 -6.12 12.87
CA THR A 493 -2.91 -6.62 12.98
C THR A 493 -3.77 -6.15 11.79
N VAL A 494 -5.06 -6.54 11.77
CA VAL A 494 -5.99 -6.53 10.64
C VAL A 494 -7.45 -6.34 11.07
N VAL A 495 -8.30 -5.95 10.13
CA VAL A 495 -9.74 -5.62 10.25
C VAL A 495 -10.37 -5.71 8.86
N ILE A 496 -11.68 -5.93 8.79
CA ILE A 496 -12.44 -6.13 7.55
C ILE A 496 -13.77 -5.32 7.62
N GLY A 497 -14.49 -5.16 6.51
CA GLY A 497 -15.73 -4.39 6.35
C GLY A 497 -16.92 -5.27 5.94
N ALA A 498 -18.15 -4.82 6.23
CA ALA A 498 -19.25 -5.73 6.55
C ALA A 498 -20.59 -5.50 5.82
N PRO A 499 -21.25 -6.56 5.32
CA PRO A 499 -22.64 -6.55 4.82
C PRO A 499 -23.74 -7.29 5.61
N GLY A 500 -24.99 -7.05 5.21
CA GLY A 500 -26.18 -7.78 5.65
C GLY A 500 -27.09 -7.08 6.64
N VAL A 501 -27.70 -7.81 7.57
CA VAL A 501 -28.30 -7.22 8.77
C VAL A 501 -29.51 -6.30 8.49
N ASP A 502 -30.14 -5.92 9.59
CA ASP A 502 -31.42 -5.26 9.67
C ASP A 502 -31.24 -3.74 9.96
N ASP A 503 -30.22 -3.11 9.34
CA ASP A 503 -29.65 -1.78 9.74
C ASP A 503 -29.46 -0.75 8.57
N ALA A 504 -28.23 -0.27 8.24
CA ALA A 504 -28.05 1.04 7.57
C ALA A 504 -28.39 1.14 6.06
N GLY A 505 -28.41 0.02 5.33
CA GLY A 505 -28.99 -0.13 4.00
C GLY A 505 -29.29 -1.60 3.77
N PRO A 506 -30.29 -2.19 4.46
CA PRO A 506 -30.45 -3.63 4.77
C PRO A 506 -30.19 -4.55 3.58
N GLU A 507 -29.29 -5.53 3.75
CA GLU A 507 -28.04 -5.65 2.93
C GLU A 507 -26.84 -4.88 3.58
N ALA A 508 -27.13 -4.11 4.64
CA ALA A 508 -26.27 -3.25 5.47
C ALA A 508 -24.91 -3.79 5.99
N GLY A 509 -24.88 -4.48 7.14
CA GLY A 509 -23.66 -4.88 7.87
C GLY A 509 -23.76 -4.98 9.39
N ALA A 510 -22.81 -5.68 9.99
CA ALA A 510 -22.57 -5.84 11.44
C ALA A 510 -21.09 -5.59 11.73
N ALA A 511 -20.71 -5.27 12.97
CA ALA A 511 -19.32 -4.96 13.28
C ALA A 511 -18.46 -6.19 13.62
N TYR A 512 -17.16 -5.96 13.81
CA TYR A 512 -16.04 -7.00 13.61
C TYR A 512 -15.33 -6.78 15.03
N VAL A 513 -14.78 -7.81 15.70
CA VAL A 513 -13.54 -7.71 16.52
C VAL A 513 -12.54 -8.76 16.02
N PHE A 514 -11.24 -8.44 15.96
CA PHE A 514 -10.16 -9.36 15.62
C PHE A 514 -8.81 -8.90 16.21
N ILE A 515 -7.79 -9.75 16.20
CA ILE A 515 -6.39 -9.41 16.50
C ILE A 515 -5.41 -10.39 15.82
N TYR A 516 -4.17 -9.97 15.58
CA TYR A 516 -3.01 -10.86 15.67
C TYR A 516 -2.13 -10.42 16.86
N SER A 517 -1.69 -11.37 17.68
CA SER A 517 -0.92 -11.12 18.91
C SER A 517 0.00 -12.31 19.21
N GLY A 518 0.97 -12.54 18.32
CA GLY A 518 2.00 -13.59 18.48
C GLY A 518 1.55 -15.00 18.06
N ASP A 519 0.41 -15.49 18.57
CA ASP A 519 -0.04 -16.89 18.46
C ASP A 519 -1.54 -17.09 18.04
N GLU A 520 -2.49 -17.04 19.01
CA GLU A 520 -3.89 -17.58 18.99
C GLU A 520 -4.96 -16.74 19.76
N TRP A 521 -6.28 -16.91 19.50
CA TRP A 521 -7.39 -16.10 20.10
C TRP A 521 -8.82 -16.74 20.13
N VAL A 522 -9.79 -16.15 20.86
CA VAL A 522 -11.18 -16.64 21.19
C VAL A 522 -12.25 -15.49 21.30
N GLN A 523 -13.55 -15.74 21.59
CA GLN A 523 -14.69 -14.77 21.41
C GLN A 523 -15.56 -14.31 22.62
N GLN A 524 -16.23 -13.12 22.57
CA GLN A 524 -17.15 -12.63 23.65
C GLN A 524 -18.35 -11.61 23.44
N ALA A 525 -18.45 -10.68 22.47
CA ALA A 525 -19.37 -9.49 22.51
C ALA A 525 -20.10 -9.05 21.17
N LYS A 526 -20.74 -7.85 21.14
CA LYS A 526 -21.47 -7.21 19.99
C LYS A 526 -21.54 -5.64 20.09
N LEU A 527 -22.08 -4.92 19.07
CA LEU A 527 -21.73 -3.51 18.68
C LEU A 527 -22.48 -2.25 19.26
N ILE A 528 -22.00 -1.05 18.88
CA ILE A 528 -22.66 0.29 18.89
C ILE A 528 -22.09 1.23 17.77
N GLY A 529 -22.65 2.42 17.43
CA GLY A 529 -22.02 3.33 16.42
C GLY A 529 -22.72 4.63 15.93
N ASP A 530 -22.17 5.29 14.88
CA ASP A 530 -22.39 6.73 14.56
C ASP A 530 -23.38 7.11 13.44
N ASP A 531 -23.90 8.33 13.61
CA ASP A 531 -24.68 9.23 12.71
C ASP A 531 -25.79 8.59 11.83
N THR A 532 -26.22 7.38 12.19
CA THR A 532 -27.10 6.52 11.41
C THR A 532 -28.37 7.21 10.93
N SER A 533 -28.56 7.12 9.61
CA SER A 533 -29.66 7.74 8.87
C SER A 533 -30.45 6.62 8.16
N MET A 534 -30.65 6.73 6.85
CA MET A 534 -30.85 5.62 5.91
C MET A 534 -30.75 6.22 4.50
N PHE A 535 -29.79 5.87 3.64
CA PHE A 535 -28.71 4.89 3.72
C PHE A 535 -27.29 5.50 3.56
N ASP A 536 -26.25 4.68 3.77
CA ASP A 536 -25.18 4.91 4.75
C ASP A 536 -23.77 4.27 4.44
N HIS A 537 -23.40 3.89 3.20
CA HIS A 537 -22.20 3.09 2.82
C HIS A 537 -20.86 3.84 2.77
N PHE A 538 -20.34 4.19 3.94
CA PHE A 538 -19.11 4.94 4.18
C PHE A 538 -17.80 4.11 3.99
N GLY A 539 -17.55 3.47 2.83
CA GLY A 539 -16.19 2.96 2.54
C GLY A 539 -15.91 2.06 1.33
N THR A 540 -15.58 2.61 0.16
CA THR A 540 -15.01 1.95 -1.03
C THR A 540 -13.51 1.61 -0.82
N SER A 541 -13.09 1.33 0.42
CA SER A 541 -11.80 1.82 0.93
C SER A 541 -11.34 1.25 2.30
N VAL A 542 -10.10 1.61 2.70
CA VAL A 542 -9.43 1.22 3.97
C VAL A 542 -8.72 2.41 4.65
N ALA A 543 -7.66 2.17 5.45
CA ALA A 543 -6.46 3.00 5.68
C ALA A 543 -5.79 2.73 7.06
N ILE A 544 -4.53 3.15 7.23
CA ILE A 544 -3.81 3.25 8.51
C ILE A 544 -2.55 4.16 8.36
N HIS A 545 -2.11 4.83 9.44
CA HIS A 545 -0.72 5.12 9.80
C HIS A 545 -0.60 4.77 11.28
N GLU A 546 0.23 3.79 11.61
CA GLU A 546 0.35 3.24 12.95
C GLU A 546 -1.01 2.84 13.56
N ASN A 547 -1.65 3.70 14.36
CA ASN A 547 -2.65 3.30 15.35
C ASN A 547 -4.06 3.94 15.21
N THR A 548 -4.47 4.44 14.05
CA THR A 548 -5.75 5.18 13.85
C THR A 548 -6.82 4.35 13.09
N ALA A 549 -7.95 4.90 12.64
CA ALA A 549 -8.91 4.25 11.72
C ALA A 549 -9.73 5.32 10.97
N VAL A 550 -10.43 4.97 9.87
CA VAL A 550 -11.23 5.92 9.06
C VAL A 550 -12.37 5.27 8.25
N ILE A 551 -12.05 4.60 7.14
CA ILE A 551 -12.85 4.38 5.91
C ILE A 551 -13.50 5.66 5.32
N GLY A 552 -13.88 5.61 4.04
CA GLY A 552 -14.03 6.82 3.20
C GLY A 552 -15.45 7.21 2.81
N ALA A 553 -15.62 8.28 2.03
CA ALA A 553 -16.90 8.99 1.96
C ALA A 553 -17.27 9.56 0.59
N HIS A 554 -16.95 8.89 -0.52
CA HIS A 554 -17.24 9.38 -1.86
C HIS A 554 -18.72 9.38 -2.30
N GLY A 555 -19.52 10.29 -1.74
CA GLY A 555 -20.92 10.53 -2.15
C GLY A 555 -22.05 10.15 -1.19
N LYS A 556 -22.36 11.02 -0.23
CA LYS A 556 -23.74 11.45 0.18
C LYS A 556 -23.65 12.69 1.08
N ASP A 557 -24.73 13.14 1.73
CA ASP A 557 -24.88 14.51 2.23
C ASP A 557 -24.82 14.78 3.76
N GLU A 558 -25.09 16.03 4.19
CA GLU A 558 -25.17 16.52 5.58
C GLU A 558 -26.36 17.50 5.73
N ALA A 559 -26.74 17.86 6.97
CA ALA A 559 -28.02 18.43 7.39
C ALA A 559 -28.36 19.88 6.92
N SER A 560 -28.23 20.19 5.63
CA SER A 560 -28.70 21.47 5.04
C SER A 560 -29.45 21.31 3.71
N VAL A 561 -28.73 21.13 2.59
CA VAL A 561 -29.27 20.79 1.26
C VAL A 561 -28.22 19.96 0.50
N ASP A 562 -28.44 18.64 0.48
CA ASP A 562 -27.61 17.56 -0.11
C ASP A 562 -26.09 17.76 0.05
N ALA A 563 -25.73 18.30 1.22
CA ALA A 563 -24.53 19.04 1.60
C ALA A 563 -23.15 18.34 1.57
N GLY A 564 -23.02 17.20 0.91
CA GLY A 564 -21.82 16.38 0.92
C GLY A 564 -21.42 15.80 2.27
N ALA A 565 -20.37 15.01 2.29
CA ALA A 565 -19.89 14.33 3.49
C ALA A 565 -18.46 13.83 3.28
N ALA A 566 -17.59 14.04 4.27
CA ALA A 566 -16.37 13.26 4.43
C ALA A 566 -15.93 13.13 5.90
N TYR A 567 -15.61 11.90 6.28
CA TYR A 567 -15.84 11.42 7.63
C TYR A 567 -14.78 10.46 8.12
N ILE A 568 -14.73 10.32 9.43
CA ILE A 568 -13.67 9.64 10.15
C ILE A 568 -14.35 8.95 11.33
N PHE A 569 -14.01 7.68 11.56
CA PHE A 569 -14.34 6.77 12.75
C PHE A 569 -12.83 6.73 15.37
N VAL A 570 -11.77 7.50 15.79
CA VAL A 570 -10.42 6.90 15.93
C VAL A 570 -10.19 5.99 17.14
N ARG A 571 -9.55 4.83 16.87
CA ARG A 571 -9.07 3.80 17.81
C ARG A 571 -8.37 4.35 19.06
N ASN A 572 -8.53 3.63 20.17
CA ASN A 572 -7.66 3.67 21.36
C ASN A 572 -7.42 2.24 21.94
N GLY A 573 -6.16 1.81 22.11
CA GLY A 573 -5.80 0.50 22.66
C GLY A 573 -6.31 -0.68 21.82
N VAL A 574 -7.41 -1.28 22.27
CA VAL A 574 -8.15 -2.38 21.62
C VAL A 574 -9.55 -1.95 21.09
N SER A 575 -9.87 -0.64 21.06
CA SER A 575 -11.28 -0.13 21.08
C SER A 575 -11.48 1.33 20.56
N TRP A 576 -12.60 2.00 20.98
CA TRP A 576 -13.36 3.08 20.28
C TRP A 576 -13.87 4.30 21.14
N ILE A 577 -15.00 4.95 20.77
CA ILE A 577 -15.17 6.44 20.74
C ILE A 577 -16.64 6.99 20.70
N GLN A 578 -16.82 8.33 20.77
CA GLN A 578 -17.83 9.17 20.05
C GLN A 578 -17.39 10.68 20.05
N GLN A 579 -17.94 11.60 19.21
CA GLN A 579 -17.86 13.12 19.28
C GLN A 579 -17.01 14.12 18.34
N ALA A 580 -17.05 14.09 16.97
CA ALA A 580 -16.69 15.12 15.94
C ALA A 580 -17.49 14.97 14.58
N LYS A 581 -17.96 16.05 13.89
CA LYS A 581 -18.82 16.07 12.63
C LYS A 581 -18.85 17.49 12.04
N LEU A 582 -18.77 17.64 10.73
CA LEU A 582 -18.51 18.91 10.03
C LEU A 582 -19.61 19.30 9.02
N THR A 583 -19.39 20.40 8.29
CA THR A 583 -19.90 20.61 6.91
C THR A 583 -18.72 20.99 6.00
N HIS A 584 -18.78 20.75 4.68
CA HIS A 584 -17.88 21.45 3.73
C HIS A 584 -18.26 22.93 3.65
N GLN A 585 -17.36 23.77 3.13
CA GLN A 585 -17.62 25.20 3.08
C GLN A 585 -18.38 25.69 1.82
N ASN A 586 -18.87 26.95 1.94
CA ASN A 586 -19.64 27.86 1.06
C ASN A 586 -21.08 27.49 0.58
N ALA A 587 -21.44 26.21 0.61
CA ALA A 587 -22.79 25.68 0.85
C ALA A 587 -23.95 25.62 -0.21
N VAL A 588 -23.73 25.79 -1.52
CA VAL A 588 -24.73 25.60 -2.62
C VAL A 588 -24.71 24.14 -3.21
N PRO A 589 -25.38 23.75 -4.34
CA PRO A 589 -25.31 22.38 -4.93
C PRO A 589 -23.93 21.84 -5.40
N GLY A 590 -23.85 20.62 -5.99
CA GLY A 590 -22.73 20.17 -6.88
C GLY A 590 -22.22 18.71 -6.95
N ASP A 591 -20.94 18.46 -6.60
CA ASP A 591 -19.96 17.67 -7.41
C ASP A 591 -18.89 16.82 -6.60
N GLN A 592 -17.76 16.40 -7.19
CA GLN A 592 -17.05 15.12 -6.99
C GLN A 592 -15.76 15.04 -6.08
N PHE A 593 -15.84 15.46 -4.82
CA PHE A 593 -14.75 15.65 -3.82
C PHE A 593 -13.86 14.44 -3.40
N GLY A 594 -13.25 13.58 -4.22
CA GLY A 594 -12.18 12.70 -3.66
C GLY A 594 -11.77 11.41 -4.38
N HIS A 595 -10.47 11.04 -4.28
CA HIS A 595 -9.97 9.68 -4.60
C HIS A 595 -9.07 8.97 -3.54
N ALA A 596 -7.93 9.50 -3.05
CA ALA A 596 -7.13 8.83 -1.98
C ALA A 596 -6.04 9.73 -1.32
N VAL A 597 -5.41 9.21 -0.24
CA VAL A 597 -4.09 9.56 0.39
C VAL A 597 -3.47 8.31 1.07
N ALA A 598 -2.27 8.39 1.66
CA ALA A 598 -1.81 7.51 2.76
C ALA A 598 -1.74 8.21 4.12
N VAL A 599 -1.09 9.38 4.14
CA VAL A 599 -0.87 10.28 5.28
C VAL A 599 -0.13 9.70 6.49
N TYR A 600 0.92 8.93 6.19
CA TYR A 600 2.01 8.64 7.13
C TYR A 600 2.41 9.88 7.94
N GLY A 601 2.42 9.78 9.27
CA GLY A 601 2.77 10.91 10.13
C GLY A 601 1.57 11.70 10.66
N ASP A 602 1.41 12.98 10.24
CA ASP A 602 0.91 14.10 11.11
C ASP A 602 0.11 15.29 10.48
N ASN A 603 -0.27 15.38 9.18
CA ASN A 603 -0.84 16.65 8.59
C ASN A 603 -2.04 16.46 7.62
N ALA A 604 -2.48 17.55 6.97
CA ALA A 604 -3.78 17.68 6.31
C ALA A 604 -3.78 18.44 4.98
N LEU A 605 -4.30 17.79 3.93
CA LEU A 605 -4.57 18.34 2.60
C LEU A 605 -5.96 17.89 2.16
N ILE A 606 -6.55 18.53 1.14
CA ILE A 606 -7.78 18.02 0.53
C ILE A 606 -7.87 18.11 -1.01
N GLY A 607 -7.28 19.13 -1.64
CA GLY A 607 -7.11 19.08 -3.10
C GLY A 607 -8.35 19.42 -3.93
N ALA A 608 -8.89 20.64 -3.79
CA ALA A 608 -10.03 21.12 -4.55
C ALA A 608 -9.64 21.69 -5.94
N HIS A 609 -10.22 21.15 -7.02
CA HIS A 609 -9.95 21.58 -8.39
C HIS A 609 -11.12 21.41 -9.38
N ARG A 610 -11.13 22.21 -10.47
CA ARG A 610 -12.27 22.74 -11.26
C ARG A 610 -13.13 23.70 -10.42
N SER A 611 -12.98 25.04 -10.59
CA SER A 611 -13.14 25.98 -9.44
C SER A 611 -13.33 27.52 -9.67
N ASP A 612 -14.48 28.03 -10.13
CA ASP A 612 -14.72 29.49 -10.37
C ASP A 612 -14.38 30.45 -9.20
N ALA A 613 -13.56 31.45 -9.53
CA ALA A 613 -13.13 32.54 -8.64
C ALA A 613 -12.76 33.84 -9.38
N THR A 614 -12.38 33.76 -10.66
CA THR A 614 -12.00 34.90 -11.53
C THR A 614 -12.70 34.94 -12.88
N GLY A 615 -13.29 33.82 -13.33
CA GLY A 615 -13.80 33.62 -14.68
C GLY A 615 -14.36 32.20 -14.87
N PRO A 616 -14.29 31.62 -16.09
CA PRO A 616 -14.87 30.30 -16.44
C PRO A 616 -14.33 29.05 -15.73
N ASP A 617 -14.53 28.99 -14.41
CA ASP A 617 -14.30 27.86 -13.51
C ASP A 617 -12.82 27.65 -13.06
N SER A 618 -12.27 28.76 -12.54
CA SER A 618 -10.92 29.14 -12.05
C SER A 618 -10.26 28.21 -11.01
N GLY A 619 -9.57 28.68 -9.94
CA GLY A 619 -8.81 27.80 -9.02
C GLY A 619 -9.06 27.89 -7.50
N ALA A 620 -9.29 26.73 -6.86
CA ALA A 620 -9.41 26.45 -5.41
C ALA A 620 -8.16 25.77 -4.80
N ALA A 621 -8.22 25.29 -3.54
CA ALA A 621 -7.19 24.42 -2.94
C ALA A 621 -7.58 23.67 -1.63
N TYR A 622 -7.12 24.08 -0.43
CA TYR A 622 -7.59 23.55 0.88
C TYR A 622 -6.58 22.95 1.90
N VAL A 623 -6.14 23.62 3.00
CA VAL A 623 -5.12 23.08 3.96
C VAL A 623 -5.35 23.54 5.45
N PHE A 624 -4.85 22.79 6.47
CA PHE A 624 -4.76 23.05 8.00
C PHE A 624 -2.19 23.23 9.59
N THR A 625 -1.16 22.30 9.74
CA THR A 625 -1.06 21.14 10.68
C THR A 625 -1.74 21.25 12.06
N ARG A 626 -2.00 20.08 12.65
CA ARG A 626 -2.64 19.79 13.94
C ARG A 626 -2.00 20.43 15.16
N ASN A 627 -2.66 20.27 16.30
CA ASN A 627 -2.21 20.66 17.65
C ASN A 627 -2.26 19.48 18.65
N GLY A 628 -2.55 18.26 18.19
CA GLY A 628 -2.85 17.09 19.02
C GLY A 628 -4.35 16.93 19.27
N GLY A 629 -5.06 16.26 18.36
CA GLY A 629 -6.48 15.92 18.48
C GLY A 629 -7.46 16.65 17.54
N ALA A 630 -7.02 17.53 16.60
CA ALA A 630 -7.86 18.35 15.70
C ALA A 630 -7.13 19.06 14.49
N TRP A 631 -7.89 19.77 13.61
CA TRP A 631 -7.46 20.68 12.49
C TRP A 631 -8.16 22.09 12.50
N SER A 632 -7.75 23.10 11.68
CA SER A 632 -8.64 24.16 11.06
C SER A 632 -8.03 25.23 10.08
N GLN A 633 -8.18 25.11 8.74
CA GLN A 633 -8.20 26.14 7.64
C GLN A 633 -7.08 27.21 7.40
N ASP A 634 -6.50 27.29 6.17
CA ASP A 634 -5.57 28.32 5.60
C ASP A 634 -5.95 28.89 4.18
N PHE A 635 -5.26 29.97 3.77
CA PHE A 635 -4.57 30.28 2.48
C PHE A 635 -5.34 30.88 1.27
N GLU A 636 -4.57 31.27 0.24
CA GLU A 636 -4.91 32.06 -0.96
C GLU A 636 -3.80 31.86 -2.04
N LEU A 637 -4.15 31.70 -3.33
CA LEU A 637 -3.17 31.72 -4.44
C LEU A 637 -3.77 32.04 -5.84
N ILE A 638 -3.79 31.12 -6.83
CA ILE A 638 -4.08 31.30 -8.29
C ILE A 638 -3.03 32.16 -9.06
N PRO A 639 -2.36 31.63 -10.10
CA PRO A 639 -0.82 32.80 -11.01
C PRO A 639 -1.42 33.72 -12.09
N ASN A 640 -0.76 33.91 -13.25
CA ASN A 640 -1.04 35.09 -14.08
C ASN A 640 -0.84 35.01 -15.62
N ASP A 641 -0.60 33.85 -16.26
CA ASP A 641 -0.11 33.80 -17.65
C ASP A 641 -1.19 33.52 -18.74
N SER A 642 -1.65 32.28 -18.97
CA SER A 642 -2.63 31.91 -20.03
C SER A 642 -3.23 30.49 -19.84
N GLY A 643 -4.29 30.14 -20.59
CA GLY A 643 -4.92 28.81 -20.62
C GLY A 643 -6.12 28.63 -19.67
N LEU A 644 -7.05 27.73 -20.01
CA LEU A 644 -8.19 27.35 -19.14
C LEU A 644 -7.96 26.09 -18.31
N GLY A 645 -6.83 26.02 -17.60
CA GLY A 645 -6.74 25.35 -16.31
C GLY A 645 -6.85 23.83 -16.21
N ASP A 646 -6.31 23.29 -15.13
CA ASP A 646 -6.20 21.85 -14.91
C ASP A 646 -6.71 21.39 -13.54
N GLU A 647 -7.01 20.08 -13.41
CA GLU A 647 -7.13 19.43 -12.09
C GLU A 647 -5.94 19.84 -11.20
N PHE A 648 -4.73 19.73 -11.75
CA PHE A 648 -3.47 19.95 -11.04
C PHE A 648 -3.52 19.15 -9.70
N GLY A 649 -4.06 17.91 -9.75
CA GLY A 649 -4.30 17.05 -8.58
C GLY A 649 -5.00 15.72 -8.93
N TYR A 650 -4.76 14.63 -8.16
CA TYR A 650 -5.62 13.42 -8.09
C TYR A 650 -5.24 12.48 -6.92
N ALA A 651 -4.19 11.64 -7.05
CA ALA A 651 -3.79 10.57 -6.12
C ALA A 651 -2.26 10.49 -5.88
N VAL A 652 -1.79 9.53 -5.07
CA VAL A 652 -1.15 9.79 -3.75
C VAL A 652 -0.36 8.63 -3.11
N ASP A 653 0.47 8.95 -2.11
CA ASP A 653 0.85 8.09 -0.99
C ASP A 653 1.18 8.94 0.26
N LEU A 654 2.47 8.95 0.72
CA LEU A 654 3.16 9.86 1.65
C LEU A 654 4.18 9.15 2.55
N THR A 655 5.47 9.50 2.55
CA THR A 655 6.35 9.39 3.77
C THR A 655 7.52 10.38 3.77
N GLY A 656 7.43 11.50 4.50
CA GLY A 656 8.59 12.31 4.89
C GLY A 656 8.55 13.80 4.53
N GLY A 657 7.50 14.26 3.85
CA GLY A 657 7.20 15.70 3.78
C GLY A 657 7.62 16.51 2.53
N VAL A 658 7.04 16.24 1.35
CA VAL A 658 6.87 17.24 0.27
C VAL A 658 5.40 17.67 0.09
N ALA A 659 4.90 17.74 -1.15
CA ALA A 659 4.14 18.88 -1.68
C ALA A 659 4.25 18.88 -3.24
N ILE A 660 3.77 17.83 -3.91
CA ILE A 660 3.99 17.55 -5.35
C ILE A 660 2.65 17.31 -6.07
N ILE A 661 2.64 17.21 -7.42
CA ILE A 661 1.40 17.24 -8.23
C ILE A 661 1.45 16.19 -9.37
N GLY A 662 0.61 16.32 -10.41
CA GLY A 662 0.54 15.51 -11.63
C GLY A 662 -0.16 16.29 -12.75
N ALA A 663 0.39 16.33 -13.98
CA ALA A 663 -0.02 17.32 -14.99
C ALA A 663 0.48 17.16 -16.45
N PRO A 664 -0.42 17.27 -17.46
CA PRO A 664 -0.01 17.44 -18.85
C PRO A 664 -0.64 18.57 -19.69
N LYS A 665 -1.81 19.13 -19.35
CA LYS A 665 -2.64 19.80 -20.38
C LYS A 665 -2.36 21.28 -20.63
N GLU A 666 -1.08 21.60 -20.77
CA GLU A 666 -0.60 22.80 -21.47
C GLU A 666 -0.41 22.53 -22.98
N ASP A 667 -1.32 21.74 -23.57
CA ASP A 667 -1.08 20.74 -24.64
C ASP A 667 -0.75 21.25 -26.06
N ARG A 668 -0.44 20.31 -26.99
CA ARG A 668 -0.10 20.51 -28.42
C ARG A 668 -0.41 19.28 -29.34
N SER A 669 -1.23 18.30 -28.94
CA SER A 669 -1.45 16.94 -29.55
C SER A 669 -0.20 16.00 -29.59
N GLU A 670 -0.20 14.69 -29.30
CA GLU A 670 -1.26 13.65 -29.16
C GLU A 670 -2.30 13.93 -28.05
N PRO A 671 -3.32 13.06 -27.86
CA PRO A 671 -3.95 12.81 -26.55
C PRO A 671 -2.92 12.18 -25.59
N ASP A 672 -1.83 12.97 -25.48
CA ASP A 672 -0.58 12.99 -24.77
C ASP A 672 0.25 14.25 -25.22
N MET A 673 0.37 15.35 -24.43
CA MET A 673 1.36 16.45 -24.72
C MET A 673 2.04 17.32 -23.61
N GLY A 674 1.72 17.22 -22.32
CA GLY A 674 2.66 17.56 -21.22
C GLY A 674 2.79 19.00 -20.68
N ALA A 675 2.82 19.13 -19.34
CA ALA A 675 2.85 20.35 -18.52
C ALA A 675 3.70 20.17 -17.24
N ALA A 676 3.77 21.21 -16.37
CA ALA A 676 3.95 21.19 -14.90
C ALA A 676 4.87 22.28 -14.28
N TYR A 677 4.56 22.64 -13.03
CA TYR A 677 5.36 23.50 -12.14
C TYR A 677 5.23 22.96 -10.70
N ILE A 678 6.33 22.65 -10.00
CA ILE A 678 6.34 21.91 -8.71
C ILE A 678 7.42 22.42 -7.73
N PHE A 679 7.17 22.34 -6.42
CA PHE A 679 7.87 23.11 -5.31
C PHE A 679 9.73 21.97 -3.20
N VAL A 680 9.57 20.81 -2.41
CA VAL A 680 10.38 20.00 -1.45
C VAL A 680 10.81 20.54 -0.08
N GLU A 681 10.49 19.72 0.94
CA GLU A 681 10.94 19.78 2.34
C GLU A 681 10.93 21.21 2.82
N THR A 682 9.74 21.67 3.20
CA THR A 682 9.66 23.03 3.68
C THR A 682 8.75 23.21 4.87
N GLN A 683 9.20 24.14 5.68
CA GLN A 683 8.43 24.73 6.73
C GLN A 683 7.27 25.51 6.10
N ARG A 684 7.48 26.54 5.22
CA ARG A 684 6.39 27.40 4.63
C ARG A 684 6.66 28.13 3.25
N ALA A 685 7.30 27.57 2.19
CA ALA A 685 7.42 28.28 0.88
C ALA A 685 7.44 27.44 -0.44
N TRP A 686 6.72 27.84 -1.51
CA TRP A 686 6.44 26.98 -2.69
C TRP A 686 6.09 27.75 -3.99
N LEU A 687 7.03 28.08 -4.89
CA LEU A 687 6.71 28.90 -6.08
C LEU A 687 7.60 28.60 -7.31
N GLN A 688 7.06 28.87 -8.52
CA GLN A 688 7.69 29.08 -9.87
C GLN A 688 8.78 28.11 -10.41
N GLN A 689 8.63 27.68 -11.68
CA GLN A 689 9.41 26.68 -12.47
C GLN A 689 9.26 26.94 -14.00
N ALA A 690 9.73 26.05 -14.92
CA ALA A 690 9.33 26.02 -16.35
C ALA A 690 9.66 24.72 -17.18
N LYS A 691 8.71 24.27 -18.04
CA LYS A 691 8.77 23.56 -19.36
C LYS A 691 9.83 22.46 -19.71
N LEU A 692 9.43 21.39 -20.46
CA LEU A 692 10.31 20.41 -21.14
C LEU A 692 10.03 20.18 -22.66
N THR A 693 9.03 19.35 -23.06
CA THR A 693 8.78 18.77 -24.42
C THR A 693 9.71 17.63 -24.91
N ALA A 694 9.15 16.79 -25.82
CA ALA A 694 9.58 15.49 -26.43
C ALA A 694 11.05 15.32 -26.88
N THR A 695 11.44 14.14 -27.40
CA THR A 695 12.78 13.90 -27.99
C THR A 695 13.08 14.89 -29.12
N GLU A 696 12.19 15.04 -30.09
CA GLU A 696 11.92 16.29 -30.79
C GLU A 696 10.41 16.42 -31.04
N ALA A 697 9.79 15.39 -31.64
CA ALA A 697 8.35 15.15 -31.73
C ALA A 697 8.07 13.70 -32.16
N GLU A 698 7.73 12.82 -31.21
CA GLU A 698 7.55 11.37 -31.41
C GLU A 698 6.22 10.91 -30.76
N ALA A 699 6.21 9.86 -29.91
CA ALA A 699 5.08 9.47 -29.06
C ALA A 699 5.55 9.08 -27.65
N GLY A 700 4.66 9.16 -26.65
CA GLY A 700 4.79 8.52 -25.33
C GLY A 700 5.79 9.13 -24.32
N ASP A 701 5.35 9.32 -23.07
CA ASP A 701 6.08 9.31 -21.78
C ASP A 701 5.09 9.79 -20.69
N GLU A 702 5.37 10.77 -19.83
CA GLU A 702 4.43 11.36 -18.82
C GLU A 702 3.82 10.36 -17.83
N PHE A 703 3.87 10.65 -16.53
CA PHE A 703 4.49 9.62 -15.74
C PHE A 703 3.59 8.71 -14.87
N GLY A 704 2.26 8.87 -14.81
CA GLY A 704 1.42 8.11 -13.85
C GLY A 704 -0.09 8.41 -13.89
N ALA A 705 -0.85 7.93 -12.91
CA ALA A 705 -2.24 8.31 -12.60
C ALA A 705 -2.39 8.62 -11.08
N ALA A 706 -1.25 8.84 -10.43
CA ALA A 706 -1.04 9.12 -9.01
C ALA A 706 0.48 9.38 -8.81
N VAL A 707 0.92 9.84 -7.64
CA VAL A 707 2.33 9.82 -7.21
C VAL A 707 2.44 9.14 -5.86
N ALA A 708 3.55 8.42 -5.62
CA ALA A 708 3.86 7.87 -4.30
C ALA A 708 5.35 8.00 -3.99
N ILE A 709 5.71 8.59 -2.85
CA ILE A 709 7.08 9.09 -2.59
C ILE A 709 7.49 8.98 -1.09
N HIS A 710 8.72 8.50 -0.84
CA HIS A 710 9.31 8.30 0.51
C HIS A 710 10.77 8.80 0.69
N GLU A 711 11.72 8.23 -0.05
CA GLU A 711 13.16 8.36 0.29
C GLU A 711 14.09 8.50 -0.94
N GLY A 712 13.62 9.12 -2.02
CA GLY A 712 14.55 9.78 -2.95
C GLY A 712 15.13 9.05 -4.17
N THR A 713 14.54 7.93 -4.60
CA THR A 713 14.70 7.45 -5.99
C THR A 713 13.94 8.37 -7.00
N ALA A 714 13.16 7.84 -7.94
CA ALA A 714 12.11 8.48 -8.78
C ALA A 714 11.53 7.43 -9.75
N VAL A 715 10.50 7.77 -10.54
CA VAL A 715 9.58 6.78 -11.19
C VAL A 715 8.69 7.33 -12.31
N VAL A 716 8.33 6.48 -13.29
CA VAL A 716 7.23 6.64 -14.29
C VAL A 716 6.62 5.30 -14.75
N GLY A 717 5.29 5.23 -14.96
CA GLY A 717 4.52 4.07 -15.49
C GLY A 717 4.26 4.12 -17.02
N ALA A 718 3.05 4.04 -17.62
CA ALA A 718 1.96 3.04 -17.53
C ALA A 718 0.70 3.06 -18.51
N TRP A 719 0.25 4.08 -19.29
CA TRP A 719 -0.97 4.00 -20.19
C TRP A 719 -0.97 4.39 -21.72
N LYS A 720 -0.30 5.42 -22.30
CA LYS A 720 -0.28 5.64 -23.81
C LYS A 720 0.81 5.05 -24.76
N ASP A 721 1.87 5.73 -25.23
CA ASP A 721 3.02 5.28 -26.13
C ASP A 721 2.68 4.53 -27.47
N ASP A 722 1.96 3.41 -27.36
CA ASP A 722 1.56 2.30 -28.24
C ASP A 722 2.58 1.32 -28.89
N HIS A 723 2.09 0.12 -29.23
CA HIS A 723 2.82 -1.16 -29.14
C HIS A 723 3.83 -1.53 -30.26
N PRO A 724 4.68 -2.55 -30.00
CA PRO A 724 5.36 -3.32 -31.03
C PRO A 724 5.09 -4.83 -30.94
N ALA A 725 5.03 -5.51 -32.09
CA ALA A 725 5.10 -6.97 -32.17
C ALA A 725 6.56 -7.45 -32.02
N ALA A 726 6.80 -8.55 -31.30
CA ALA A 726 8.14 -9.11 -31.16
C ALA A 726 8.69 -9.59 -32.51
N GLU A 727 9.91 -9.17 -32.88
CA GLU A 727 10.62 -9.72 -34.05
C GLU A 727 11.16 -11.13 -33.74
N SER A 728 10.36 -12.15 -34.01
CA SER A 728 10.80 -13.55 -33.92
C SER A 728 11.77 -13.89 -35.07
N ARG A 729 12.74 -14.78 -34.78
CA ARG A 729 13.71 -15.25 -35.79
C ARG A 729 13.12 -16.22 -36.83
N ASP A 730 11.93 -16.75 -36.56
CA ASP A 730 11.21 -17.68 -37.44
C ASP A 730 9.88 -17.04 -37.85
N GLN A 731 9.75 -16.80 -39.16
CA GLN A 731 8.78 -15.87 -39.77
C GLN A 731 7.31 -16.06 -39.38
N ALA A 732 6.89 -15.38 -38.32
CA ALA A 732 5.50 -15.02 -38.05
C ALA A 732 5.43 -13.69 -37.27
N LEU A 733 4.77 -12.70 -37.88
CA LEU A 733 4.37 -11.46 -37.20
C LEU A 733 3.06 -11.74 -36.45
N GLU A 734 3.10 -12.48 -35.34
CA GLU A 734 1.95 -12.49 -34.42
C GLU A 734 1.74 -11.09 -33.79
N PRO A 735 0.51 -10.74 -33.39
CA PRO A 735 0.02 -9.38 -33.58
C PRO A 735 0.49 -8.37 -32.52
N PHE A 736 0.51 -7.10 -32.93
CA PHE A 736 0.38 -5.94 -32.04
C PHE A 736 -0.83 -6.17 -31.13
N GLN A 737 -0.68 -5.98 -29.82
CA GLN A 737 -1.84 -6.02 -28.93
C GLN A 737 -1.91 -4.69 -28.17
N ILE A 738 -3.03 -4.44 -27.51
CA ILE A 738 -3.48 -3.07 -27.27
C ILE A 738 -3.57 -2.74 -25.77
N ASP A 739 -3.15 -1.51 -25.43
CA ASP A 739 -3.00 -0.91 -24.09
C ASP A 739 -2.06 -1.72 -23.17
N LYS A 740 -0.73 -1.49 -23.24
CA LYS A 740 0.31 -2.45 -22.79
C LYS A 740 1.44 -1.87 -21.89
N GLY A 741 2.75 -1.96 -22.20
CA GLY A 741 3.82 -1.76 -21.18
C GLY A 741 5.05 -0.89 -21.50
N SER A 742 5.17 0.23 -20.77
CA SER A 742 6.30 1.15 -20.74
C SER A 742 6.52 1.71 -19.33
N ALA A 743 7.73 2.22 -19.01
CA ALA A 743 8.13 2.64 -17.65
C ALA A 743 9.52 3.30 -17.57
N TYR A 744 9.86 3.86 -16.40
CA TYR A 744 11.18 4.29 -15.92
C TYR A 744 11.26 4.29 -14.36
N SER A 745 12.45 4.16 -13.76
CA SER A 745 12.71 4.11 -12.30
C SER A 745 14.17 4.54 -11.99
N PHE A 746 14.47 5.10 -10.80
CA PHE A 746 15.60 6.04 -10.65
C PHE A 746 16.29 6.13 -9.23
N LEU A 747 17.20 5.23 -8.82
CA LEU A 747 17.99 5.36 -7.55
C LEU A 747 18.79 6.67 -7.32
N ARG A 748 19.29 6.94 -6.11
CA ARG A 748 19.48 8.29 -5.57
C ARG A 748 20.75 9.07 -5.98
N ASP A 749 20.96 9.38 -7.27
CA ASP A 749 21.93 10.43 -7.69
C ASP A 749 21.29 11.83 -7.31
N GLY A 750 21.11 12.15 -6.01
CA GLY A 750 20.63 13.40 -5.34
C GLY A 750 19.59 14.34 -6.00
N LEU A 751 19.91 14.90 -7.18
CA LEU A 751 19.11 15.91 -7.91
C LEU A 751 19.12 15.78 -9.45
N THR A 752 19.84 14.82 -10.07
CA THR A 752 19.87 14.58 -11.54
C THR A 752 19.71 13.09 -11.88
N TRP A 753 19.08 12.78 -13.01
CA TRP A 753 18.14 11.64 -13.08
C TRP A 753 18.27 10.73 -14.33
N VAL A 754 18.16 9.41 -14.14
CA VAL A 754 18.60 8.32 -15.05
C VAL A 754 17.69 7.07 -14.94
N GLN A 755 17.79 6.14 -15.90
CA GLN A 755 17.11 4.81 -15.89
C GLN A 755 18.03 3.71 -16.48
N LYS A 756 17.76 2.41 -16.22
CA LYS A 756 18.45 1.25 -16.84
C LYS A 756 17.64 0.01 -17.31
N ARG A 757 16.30 -0.01 -17.31
CA ARG A 757 15.52 -1.25 -17.61
C ARG A 757 14.27 -1.10 -18.53
N ARG A 758 13.10 -1.66 -18.13
CA ARG A 758 11.84 -1.99 -18.86
C ARG A 758 11.68 -3.52 -19.06
N PHE A 759 10.93 -4.23 -18.19
CA PHE A 759 10.65 -5.69 -18.20
C PHE A 759 9.14 -6.02 -18.02
N VAL A 760 8.65 -7.29 -18.05
CA VAL A 760 7.20 -7.54 -18.31
C VAL A 760 6.56 -8.77 -17.61
N ALA A 761 5.76 -9.61 -18.29
CA ALA A 761 5.25 -10.89 -17.78
C ALA A 761 5.25 -11.99 -18.87
N SER A 762 4.58 -13.14 -18.64
CA SER A 762 4.55 -14.30 -19.57
C SER A 762 3.20 -15.03 -19.48
N GLY A 763 2.61 -15.47 -20.60
CA GLY A 763 1.26 -16.06 -20.66
C GLY A 763 0.26 -15.13 -21.36
N THR A 764 -0.74 -14.65 -20.61
CA THR A 764 -1.43 -13.34 -20.68
C THR A 764 -2.06 -12.78 -22.01
N ASN A 765 -3.24 -12.15 -21.93
CA ASN A 765 -4.25 -11.78 -22.96
C ASN A 765 -4.35 -10.23 -23.21
N ARG A 766 -5.35 -9.69 -23.93
CA ARG A 766 -5.42 -8.25 -24.32
C ARG A 766 -6.56 -7.52 -23.62
N SER A 767 -6.19 -6.59 -22.74
CA SER A 767 -6.89 -6.11 -21.52
C SER A 767 -6.30 -6.67 -20.22
N ASP A 768 -5.02 -7.04 -20.28
CA ASP A 768 -4.26 -7.64 -19.19
C ASP A 768 -3.51 -6.65 -18.28
N LEU A 769 -3.91 -5.37 -18.36
CA LEU A 769 -3.84 -4.39 -17.29
C LEU A 769 -2.73 -4.62 -16.23
N PHE A 770 -1.44 -4.56 -16.59
CA PHE A 770 -0.37 -4.42 -15.59
C PHE A 770 -0.34 -2.99 -14.98
N GLY A 771 0.51 -2.71 -13.98
CA GLY A 771 0.14 -1.84 -12.85
C GLY A 771 -0.54 -0.48 -13.08
N ALA A 772 -1.52 -0.21 -12.21
CA ALA A 772 -2.42 0.94 -12.16
C ALA A 772 -2.88 1.28 -10.71
N SER A 773 -1.93 1.54 -9.79
CA SER A 773 -2.14 2.16 -8.45
C SER A 773 -0.87 2.89 -7.94
N VAL A 774 -0.67 2.99 -6.61
CA VAL A 774 0.42 3.67 -5.86
C VAL A 774 0.55 3.14 -4.41
N ALA A 775 1.76 3.19 -3.80
CA ALA A 775 2.10 3.54 -2.39
C ALA A 775 3.40 2.88 -1.86
N ILE A 776 4.47 3.62 -1.51
CA ILE A 776 5.84 3.10 -1.40
C ILE A 776 6.67 3.48 -0.16
N ARG A 777 7.15 2.47 0.57
CA ARG A 777 8.35 2.51 1.44
C ARG A 777 9.31 1.35 1.05
N GLY A 778 10.57 1.34 1.48
CA GLY A 778 11.55 0.24 1.27
C GLY A 778 11.59 -0.43 -0.13
N ALA A 779 11.24 -1.72 -0.22
CA ALA A 779 11.30 -2.61 -1.41
C ALA A 779 10.30 -3.82 -1.48
N PHE A 780 9.14 -3.81 -0.79
CA PHE A 780 8.16 -4.94 -0.75
C PHE A 780 6.95 -4.68 -1.69
N ALA A 781 7.02 -4.90 -3.01
CA ALA A 781 5.98 -4.38 -3.94
C ALA A 781 4.73 -5.26 -4.18
N ILE A 782 3.66 -4.76 -4.80
CA ILE A 782 2.49 -5.45 -5.39
C ILE A 782 2.23 -4.89 -6.80
N VAL A 783 1.61 -5.66 -7.72
CA VAL A 783 0.95 -5.20 -8.96
C VAL A 783 -0.23 -6.10 -9.50
N GLY A 784 -1.55 -5.83 -9.26
CA GLY A 784 -2.68 -6.76 -9.61
C GLY A 784 -4.02 -6.20 -10.20
N ALA A 785 -4.73 -6.94 -11.09
CA ALA A 785 -5.98 -6.59 -11.85
C ALA A 785 -7.01 -7.73 -12.02
N SER A 786 -8.16 -7.40 -12.67
CA SER A 786 -9.30 -8.25 -13.09
C SER A 786 -9.26 -8.85 -14.52
N GLY A 787 -8.48 -8.33 -15.46
CA GLY A 787 -8.40 -8.86 -16.84
C GLY A 787 -7.55 -10.12 -17.00
N ASN A 788 -7.71 -11.11 -16.11
CA ASN A 788 -6.64 -12.04 -15.71
C ASN A 788 -6.67 -13.51 -16.24
N ASP A 789 -7.17 -13.68 -17.47
CA ASP A 789 -7.97 -14.83 -17.95
C ASP A 789 -7.37 -16.25 -17.93
N ASN A 790 -6.48 -16.61 -18.85
CA ASN A 790 -5.95 -17.96 -19.08
C ASN A 790 -7.03 -18.98 -19.51
N ALA A 791 -7.88 -19.44 -18.60
CA ALA A 791 -9.00 -20.34 -18.91
C ALA A 791 -10.21 -20.17 -17.98
N GLY A 792 -10.35 -19.00 -17.34
CA GLY A 792 -11.52 -18.61 -16.54
C GLY A 792 -12.08 -17.25 -16.96
N ASP A 793 -13.30 -16.93 -16.51
CA ASP A 793 -13.93 -15.63 -16.73
C ASP A 793 -13.64 -14.66 -15.56
N ASN A 794 -13.49 -13.36 -15.85
CA ASN A 794 -13.65 -12.25 -14.88
C ASN A 794 -12.62 -12.03 -13.70
N ALA A 795 -12.05 -13.04 -13.03
CA ALA A 795 -11.21 -12.94 -11.80
C ALA A 795 -9.74 -12.38 -11.89
N GLY A 796 -8.96 -12.34 -10.78
CA GLY A 796 -7.94 -11.31 -10.42
C GLY A 796 -6.43 -11.60 -10.12
N SER A 797 -5.84 -11.45 -8.89
CA SER A 797 -4.34 -11.25 -8.71
C SER A 797 -3.49 -11.69 -7.45
N ALA A 798 -2.55 -12.66 -7.52
CA ALA A 798 -1.30 -12.77 -6.69
C ALA A 798 -0.10 -13.38 -7.49
N PHE A 799 1.14 -12.93 -7.24
CA PHE A 799 2.32 -13.23 -8.11
C PHE A 799 3.63 -12.74 -7.44
N ILE A 800 4.17 -13.39 -6.40
CA ILE A 800 5.40 -12.91 -5.71
C ILE A 800 6.51 -12.72 -6.76
N TYR A 801 7.07 -11.51 -6.93
CA TYR A 801 8.36 -11.27 -7.59
C TYR A 801 9.42 -10.72 -6.61
N ASN A 802 10.57 -10.20 -7.06
CA ASN A 802 11.58 -9.67 -6.14
C ASN A 802 12.45 -8.51 -6.68
N PRO A 803 13.10 -7.70 -5.81
CA PRO A 803 13.90 -6.54 -6.20
C PRO A 803 15.39 -6.76 -6.58
N ILE A 804 15.93 -7.98 -6.73
CA ILE A 804 17.39 -8.15 -6.97
C ILE A 804 17.88 -7.62 -8.33
N ASP A 805 17.01 -7.65 -9.39
CA ASP A 805 16.84 -6.33 -12.36
C ASP A 805 17.42 -4.87 -12.72
N LEU A 806 17.00 -3.76 -12.09
CA LEU A 806 17.60 -2.42 -12.27
C LEU A 806 19.15 -2.29 -12.25
N GLY A 807 19.90 -3.12 -11.53
CA GLY A 807 21.36 -3.00 -11.32
C GLY A 807 21.82 -1.97 -10.27
N PHE A 808 21.86 -2.39 -8.99
CA PHE A 808 22.52 -1.69 -7.87
C PHE A 808 24.06 -1.63 -8.04
N GLN A 809 24.81 -1.21 -7.01
CA GLN A 809 26.08 -1.89 -6.73
C GLN A 809 25.79 -3.20 -5.97
N ALA A 810 26.48 -4.29 -6.29
CA ALA A 810 26.48 -5.53 -5.50
C ALA A 810 27.28 -5.34 -4.19
N ALA A 811 26.83 -4.36 -3.39
CA ALA A 811 27.51 -3.77 -2.24
C ALA A 811 26.59 -2.86 -1.41
N ASP A 812 25.48 -2.34 -1.96
CA ASP A 812 24.56 -1.44 -1.25
C ASP A 812 23.59 -2.21 -0.33
N VAL A 813 23.59 -3.56 -0.43
CA VAL A 813 22.88 -4.49 0.46
C VAL A 813 23.65 -4.63 1.79
N PRO A 814 23.02 -4.45 2.97
CA PRO A 814 23.72 -4.30 4.26
C PRO A 814 24.29 -5.60 4.88
N PHE A 815 24.26 -6.74 4.18
CA PHE A 815 24.67 -8.04 4.72
C PHE A 815 25.94 -8.59 4.03
N PRO A 816 27.02 -8.91 4.77
CA PRO A 816 28.15 -9.64 4.23
C PRO A 816 27.86 -11.15 4.18
N VAL A 817 27.90 -11.75 2.99
CA VAL A 817 27.85 -13.21 2.81
C VAL A 817 29.27 -13.78 2.94
N ASP A 818 29.49 -14.72 3.86
CA ASP A 818 30.71 -15.55 3.89
C ASP A 818 30.53 -16.75 2.93
N PRO A 819 31.26 -16.81 1.80
CA PRO A 819 31.07 -17.86 0.79
C PRO A 819 31.64 -19.24 1.19
N ALA A 820 32.18 -19.41 2.41
CA ALA A 820 32.84 -20.65 2.82
C ALA A 820 31.94 -21.66 3.59
N SER A 821 30.74 -21.28 4.05
CA SER A 821 29.96 -22.08 5.00
C SER A 821 29.05 -23.17 4.38
N GLN A 822 29.59 -24.04 3.51
CA GLN A 822 28.92 -25.32 3.20
C GLN A 822 29.03 -26.31 4.37
N THR A 823 28.21 -26.11 5.41
CA THR A 823 27.95 -27.15 6.43
C THR A 823 26.51 -27.07 6.92
N LEU A 824 25.76 -28.18 6.75
CA LEU A 824 24.43 -28.38 7.33
C LEU A 824 24.46 -28.07 8.83
N THR A 825 23.81 -26.99 9.25
CA THR A 825 23.78 -26.53 10.64
C THR A 825 22.35 -26.34 11.10
N THR A 826 22.03 -26.89 12.27
CA THR A 826 20.71 -26.84 12.89
C THR A 826 20.39 -25.42 13.35
N LEU A 827 19.20 -24.90 13.05
CA LEU A 827 18.79 -23.52 13.39
C LEU A 827 18.62 -23.32 14.91
N GLY A 828 18.67 -22.05 15.35
CA GLY A 828 18.35 -21.67 16.74
C GLY A 828 19.39 -20.80 17.48
N HIS A 829 20.36 -20.19 16.80
CA HIS A 829 21.31 -19.28 17.45
C HIS A 829 20.64 -17.98 17.91
N ILE A 830 20.63 -17.76 19.23
CA ILE A 830 20.16 -16.54 19.87
C ILE A 830 21.12 -15.41 19.52
N LYS A 831 20.63 -14.34 18.87
CA LYS A 831 21.46 -13.19 18.45
C LYS A 831 21.83 -12.23 19.60
N HIS A 832 21.05 -12.18 20.69
CA HIS A 832 21.29 -11.27 21.82
C HIS A 832 21.10 -11.91 23.20
N THR A 833 22.01 -11.60 24.13
CA THR A 833 21.88 -11.95 25.55
C THR A 833 20.87 -11.03 26.22
N THR A 834 19.81 -11.61 26.79
CA THR A 834 18.67 -10.88 27.36
C THR A 834 18.24 -11.51 28.68
N VAL A 835 18.02 -10.70 29.72
CA VAL A 835 17.35 -11.15 30.95
C VAL A 835 15.92 -10.62 31.00
N PHE A 836 14.98 -11.52 31.25
CA PHE A 836 13.56 -11.22 31.38
C PHE A 836 13.23 -10.80 32.82
N GLN A 837 11.99 -10.38 33.04
CA GLN A 837 11.50 -10.14 34.39
C GLN A 837 11.39 -11.46 35.16
N ASN A 838 11.70 -11.43 36.47
CA ASN A 838 11.56 -12.61 37.32
C ASN A 838 10.10 -13.11 37.33
N TYR A 839 9.90 -14.41 37.49
CA TYR A 839 8.57 -15.03 37.54
C TYR A 839 8.47 -16.02 38.71
N PRO A 840 7.35 -16.05 39.47
CA PRO A 840 6.29 -15.03 39.52
C PRO A 840 6.82 -13.64 39.96
N ASN A 841 6.04 -12.58 39.77
CA ASN A 841 6.34 -11.25 40.31
C ASN A 841 5.05 -10.42 40.45
N PRO A 842 4.50 -10.19 41.66
CA PRO A 842 5.07 -10.56 42.96
C PRO A 842 5.16 -12.08 43.22
N PHE A 843 6.03 -12.50 44.12
CA PHE A 843 6.26 -13.91 44.44
C PHE A 843 6.18 -14.23 45.94
N ASN A 844 5.95 -15.50 46.27
CA ASN A 844 5.90 -16.01 47.65
C ASN A 844 6.14 -17.54 47.71
N PRO A 845 7.21 -18.05 48.36
CA PRO A 845 8.45 -17.37 48.72
C PRO A 845 9.49 -17.41 47.59
N GLU A 846 9.20 -18.10 46.49
CA GLU A 846 10.17 -18.49 45.46
C GLU A 846 9.91 -17.86 44.08
N THR A 847 10.98 -17.66 43.31
CA THR A 847 10.96 -17.08 41.97
C THR A 847 12.18 -17.56 41.17
N TRP A 848 12.11 -17.46 39.84
CA TRP A 848 13.28 -17.62 38.98
C TRP A 848 13.48 -16.41 38.06
N PHE A 849 14.71 -16.26 37.56
CA PHE A 849 15.14 -15.20 36.66
C PHE A 849 15.30 -15.82 35.26
N PRO A 850 14.34 -15.65 34.34
CA PRO A 850 14.44 -16.18 32.98
C PRO A 850 15.46 -15.38 32.18
N TYR A 851 16.28 -16.04 31.35
CA TYR A 851 17.23 -15.37 30.46
C TYR A 851 17.51 -16.16 29.18
N ASN A 852 18.11 -15.48 28.21
CA ASN A 852 18.66 -16.00 26.96
C ASN A 852 20.15 -15.60 26.89
N LEU A 853 21.01 -16.49 26.39
CA LEU A 853 22.43 -16.19 26.11
C LEU A 853 22.71 -16.32 24.61
N ALA A 854 23.33 -15.29 24.02
CA ALA A 854 23.83 -15.33 22.65
C ALA A 854 25.18 -16.06 22.53
N GLU A 855 26.05 -15.85 23.52
CA GLU A 855 27.40 -16.41 23.58
C GLU A 855 27.64 -17.12 24.91
N GLN A 856 28.69 -17.94 24.98
CA GLN A 856 29.06 -18.66 26.19
C GLN A 856 29.56 -17.68 27.25
N ALA A 857 28.86 -17.58 28.39
CA ALA A 857 29.10 -16.54 29.39
C ALA A 857 29.04 -17.08 30.82
N GLU A 858 29.81 -16.50 31.75
CA GLU A 858 29.67 -16.79 33.17
C GLU A 858 28.50 -15.99 33.76
N VAL A 859 27.48 -16.71 34.23
CA VAL A 859 26.21 -16.13 34.69
C VAL A 859 26.17 -16.02 36.22
N SER A 860 25.76 -14.85 36.72
CA SER A 860 25.46 -14.65 38.14
C SER A 860 24.29 -13.68 38.36
N VAL A 861 23.60 -13.84 39.49
CA VAL A 861 22.53 -12.94 39.94
C VAL A 861 22.84 -12.47 41.36
N LYS A 862 22.91 -11.16 41.57
CA LYS A 862 23.07 -10.52 42.88
C LYS A 862 21.76 -9.87 43.28
N ILE A 863 21.30 -10.13 44.50
CA ILE A 863 20.01 -9.69 45.02
C ILE A 863 20.24 -8.71 46.16
N TYR A 864 19.55 -7.57 46.10
CA TYR A 864 19.71 -6.43 46.99
C TYR A 864 18.38 -6.01 47.63
N ASP A 865 18.44 -5.52 48.86
CA ASP A 865 17.34 -4.80 49.49
C ASP A 865 17.23 -3.35 48.99
N ILE A 866 16.18 -2.63 49.41
CA ILE A 866 15.92 -1.24 49.03
C ILE A 866 16.99 -0.24 49.53
N SER A 867 17.84 -0.62 50.48
CA SER A 867 18.99 0.18 50.93
C SER A 867 20.29 -0.11 50.18
N GLY A 868 20.25 -1.01 49.18
CA GLY A 868 21.43 -1.47 48.43
C GLY A 868 22.23 -2.56 49.15
N GLY A 869 21.73 -3.10 50.26
CA GLY A 869 22.38 -4.19 51.00
C GLY A 869 22.29 -5.51 50.22
N LEU A 870 23.42 -6.20 50.04
CA LEU A 870 23.46 -7.51 49.36
C LEU A 870 22.83 -8.60 50.25
N VAL A 871 21.68 -9.11 49.81
CA VAL A 871 20.86 -10.14 50.46
C VAL A 871 21.35 -11.54 50.11
N ARG A 872 21.55 -11.81 48.82
CA ARG A 872 21.94 -13.13 48.27
C ARG A 872 22.73 -12.95 46.97
N GLN A 873 23.63 -13.87 46.68
CA GLN A 873 24.24 -14.02 45.35
C GLN A 873 24.07 -15.47 44.89
N LEU A 874 23.71 -15.63 43.62
CA LEU A 874 23.54 -16.89 42.93
C LEU A 874 24.60 -16.95 41.82
N ASN A 875 25.54 -17.89 41.93
CA ASN A 875 26.55 -18.12 40.89
C ASN A 875 26.10 -19.33 40.08
N ILE A 876 25.68 -19.09 38.84
CA ILE A 876 25.19 -20.11 37.91
C ILE A 876 26.35 -20.70 37.10
N GLY A 877 27.47 -19.97 37.04
CA GLY A 877 28.72 -20.40 36.41
C GLY A 877 28.68 -20.24 34.89
N LEU A 878 29.63 -20.89 34.22
CA LEU A 878 29.77 -20.83 32.77
C LEU A 878 28.60 -21.56 32.09
N GLN A 879 27.81 -20.83 31.32
CA GLN A 879 26.63 -21.30 30.60
C GLN A 879 26.83 -21.16 29.09
N ALA A 880 26.30 -22.12 28.33
CA ALA A 880 26.38 -22.14 26.87
C ALA A 880 25.35 -21.17 26.24
N PRO A 881 25.49 -20.79 24.96
CA PRO A 881 24.43 -20.12 24.23
C PRO A 881 23.12 -20.92 24.31
N GLY A 882 21.99 -20.25 24.56
CA GLY A 882 20.70 -20.93 24.68
C GLY A 882 19.64 -20.22 25.51
N ASN A 883 18.45 -20.85 25.54
CA ASN A 883 17.27 -20.37 26.26
C ASN A 883 17.18 -21.00 27.66
N TYR A 884 17.10 -20.14 28.67
CA TYR A 884 17.05 -20.46 30.10
C TYR A 884 15.79 -19.86 30.76
N GLN A 885 14.66 -19.88 30.07
CA GLN A 885 13.42 -19.26 30.57
C GLN A 885 12.61 -20.15 31.53
N ARG A 886 12.71 -21.48 31.40
CA ARG A 886 12.04 -22.45 32.28
C ARG A 886 12.71 -22.53 33.65
N GLN A 887 11.91 -22.69 34.72
CA GLN A 887 12.35 -22.77 36.13
C GLN A 887 13.50 -23.78 36.36
N GLU A 888 13.47 -24.92 35.66
CA GLU A 888 14.47 -25.99 35.69
C GLU A 888 15.85 -25.62 35.10
N LYS A 889 15.95 -24.52 34.34
CA LYS A 889 17.18 -24.01 33.71
C LYS A 889 17.56 -22.61 34.18
N ALA A 890 16.58 -21.80 34.54
CA ALA A 890 16.74 -20.44 35.01
C ALA A 890 17.52 -20.35 36.34
N ALA A 891 18.02 -19.15 36.67
CA ALA A 891 18.55 -18.90 38.00
C ALA A 891 17.37 -18.87 39.00
N TYR A 892 17.41 -19.68 40.06
CA TYR A 892 16.31 -19.84 41.02
C TYR A 892 16.64 -19.24 42.40
N TRP A 893 15.64 -18.62 43.04
CA TRP A 893 15.73 -18.11 44.41
C TRP A 893 14.54 -18.55 45.27
N ASP A 894 14.84 -19.04 46.47
CA ASP A 894 13.90 -19.55 47.47
C ASP A 894 13.43 -18.51 48.51
N GLY A 895 13.69 -17.22 48.23
CA GLY A 895 13.34 -16.11 49.13
C GLY A 895 14.18 -16.05 50.41
N ARG A 896 15.37 -16.66 50.43
CA ARG A 896 16.29 -16.63 51.59
C ARG A 896 17.54 -15.77 51.37
N ASP A 897 18.02 -15.18 52.45
CA ASP A 897 19.28 -14.45 52.48
C ASP A 897 20.51 -15.38 52.51
N LYS A 898 21.71 -14.81 52.61
CA LYS A 898 22.99 -15.54 52.78
C LYS A 898 23.08 -16.40 54.04
N SER A 899 22.26 -16.18 55.06
CA SER A 899 22.20 -16.97 56.30
C SER A 899 21.20 -18.14 56.23
N GLY A 900 20.38 -18.20 55.18
CA GLY A 900 19.27 -19.16 55.07
C GLY A 900 17.98 -18.69 55.76
N THR A 901 17.91 -17.42 56.17
CA THR A 901 16.72 -16.82 56.77
C THR A 901 15.80 -16.30 55.68
N ARG A 902 14.48 -16.54 55.78
CA ARG A 902 13.50 -15.98 54.82
C ARG A 902 13.47 -14.45 54.94
N VAL A 903 13.46 -13.77 53.80
CA VAL A 903 13.44 -12.30 53.76
C VAL A 903 12.05 -11.73 54.14
N ALA A 904 11.96 -10.43 54.37
CA ALA A 904 10.70 -9.74 54.67
C ALA A 904 9.94 -9.41 53.38
N SER A 905 8.61 -9.28 53.47
CA SER A 905 7.78 -8.72 52.38
C SER A 905 8.27 -7.32 52.00
N GLY A 906 8.34 -7.01 50.71
CA GLY A 906 8.84 -5.71 50.25
C GLY A 906 9.40 -5.72 48.83
N ILE A 907 10.04 -4.61 48.48
CA ILE A 907 10.71 -4.41 47.18
C ILE A 907 12.18 -4.80 47.31
N TYR A 908 12.64 -5.61 46.37
CA TYR A 908 14.04 -6.00 46.21
C TYR A 908 14.48 -5.72 44.77
N PHE A 909 15.77 -5.66 44.55
CA PHE A 909 16.36 -5.52 43.21
C PHE A 909 17.27 -6.72 42.94
N TYR A 910 17.35 -7.14 41.69
CA TYR A 910 18.37 -8.10 41.27
C TYR A 910 19.17 -7.53 40.10
N THR A 911 20.48 -7.72 40.15
CA THR A 911 21.41 -7.49 39.05
C THR A 911 21.80 -8.84 38.47
N PHE A 912 21.47 -9.06 37.20
CA PHE A 912 21.92 -10.18 36.40
C PHE A 912 23.19 -9.76 35.64
N THR A 913 24.19 -10.64 35.61
CA THR A 913 25.44 -10.46 34.86
C THR A 913 25.74 -11.72 34.07
N ALA A 914 26.07 -11.58 32.79
CA ALA A 914 26.51 -12.65 31.89
C ALA A 914 27.61 -12.11 30.97
N GLY A 915 28.88 -12.37 31.32
CA GLY A 915 30.01 -11.70 30.66
C GLY A 915 29.93 -10.18 30.83
N ASP A 916 30.03 -9.45 29.72
CA ASP A 916 29.91 -7.98 29.70
C ASP A 916 28.45 -7.49 29.79
N PHE A 917 27.45 -8.36 29.59
CA PHE A 917 26.04 -7.98 29.75
C PHE A 917 25.68 -7.87 31.23
N GLN A 918 25.17 -6.70 31.63
CA GLN A 918 24.66 -6.44 32.98
C GLN A 918 23.32 -5.70 32.92
N SER A 919 22.33 -6.19 33.66
CA SER A 919 21.02 -5.56 33.77
C SER A 919 20.46 -5.67 35.18
N THR A 920 19.75 -4.63 35.66
CA THR A 920 19.17 -4.60 37.01
C THR A 920 17.66 -4.39 36.92
N ARG A 921 16.89 -5.23 37.62
CA ARG A 921 15.43 -5.24 37.60
C ARG A 921 14.85 -5.24 39.02
N ARG A 922 13.64 -4.71 39.16
CA ARG A 922 12.86 -4.63 40.42
C ARG A 922 12.00 -5.89 40.58
N MET A 923 11.93 -6.44 41.78
CA MET A 923 11.04 -7.56 42.13
C MET A 923 10.32 -7.31 43.46
N VAL A 924 9.16 -7.95 43.65
CA VAL A 924 8.31 -7.78 44.84
C VAL A 924 8.05 -9.13 45.49
N ILE A 925 8.32 -9.24 46.80
CA ILE A 925 7.96 -10.42 47.59
C ILE A 925 6.79 -10.09 48.52
N LEU A 926 5.75 -10.92 48.46
CA LEU A 926 4.61 -10.89 49.37
C LEU A 926 4.70 -12.10 50.31
N LYS A 927 4.10 -12.02 51.50
CA LYS A 927 4.03 -13.13 52.47
C LYS A 927 2.61 -13.68 52.56
#